data_AF-A0A7S1F0I9-F1
#
_entry.id   AF-A0A7S1F0I9-F1
#
_cell.length_a   1.000
_cell.length_b   1.000
_cell.length_c   1.000
_cell.angle_alpha   90.00
_cell.angle_beta   90.00
_cell.angle_gamma   90.00
#
_symmetry.space_group_name_H-M   'P 1'
#
loop_
_entity.id
_entity.type
_entity.pdbx_description
1 polymer ?
#
loop_
_entity_poly.entity_id
_entity_poly.type
_entity_poly.pdbx_seq_one_letter_code
_entity_poly.pdbx_strand_id
1 'polypeptide(L)'
;RLVEEVAYSKSFPGLKTVYRIHEVSCQVLDTDLTLGLPEGNDFAVSRIDPPQDYGAFAKQTSNLEMFPLGDAPKRAQASEVVVTYFAWKPLHEMQDTCVAHVRPSLKRTESWNPHAKRRLPVPKPLPLPKEQGISVVEAMMLGKKTNWVRARNAAARIQDADYTLKNFYDDVTAAFPELRMYYLDSTDGMATTTSGRSQDDEYQRTMGALFAFFWLMRLDLDGPQSFCHGVGKDWEPLTNKSSFPIREDEEKNKRENFLSTGQWNLFGEVLVHAGIKEGKGHHNRERTLAMLALTAIHDIMKNQDLLPTNTTQEEFRGYKPGETINDHDVALAFVLEYLPSALPSFDGLPADQKASVKFTQSKMEYNMGWLVQAEAPPGALFRKFRGVIHAGHASALDVAFYFVHWLTDLAGAEPFPLEGCEKFVLKFPQPVLRSFLDSFPVVRQLDSKSETQVFEDYLVWRWQRHTTDLGPVPSGRGCIARMRLGVMAQLHTESVVKGYDHLRDDDKHVLNVELAKTAITDQAYTRDQSNGWGPAFLVYYAPAFLQKNGGHDPVFSLEVLAELLRQARGLWPETSDQGNDTVTLRIDILKELDLQTLSKLAPGEFWAIQKSTSVDGHVRKASVTDVDWSNLKVLNLLPKTVNDGTKSAALPTKAATLPPIRQSFQSIDCRAIISQSSSWMPCCIPRLGGASSRSTDHIEVNP
;
A
#
# COMPACT_ATOMS: atom_id res chain seq x y z
N ARG A 1 -20.99 -20.56 21.15
CA ARG A 1 -22.33 -19.95 21.07
C ARG A 1 -22.28 -18.87 19.99
N LEU A 2 -23.31 -18.75 19.15
CA LEU A 2 -23.39 -17.64 18.19
C LEU A 2 -24.23 -16.52 18.83
N VAL A 3 -23.69 -15.31 18.89
CA VAL A 3 -24.40 -14.13 19.39
C VAL A 3 -24.42 -13.09 18.29
N GLU A 4 -25.60 -12.52 18.01
CA GLU A 4 -25.73 -11.39 17.11
C GLU A 4 -25.75 -10.09 17.92
N GLU A 5 -24.83 -9.18 17.59
CA GLU A 5 -24.81 -7.82 18.12
C GLU A 5 -25.07 -6.82 17.00
N VAL A 6 -25.75 -5.73 17.32
CA VAL A 6 -26.10 -4.69 16.37
C VAL A 6 -25.51 -3.37 16.85
N ALA A 7 -24.62 -2.78 16.04
CA ALA A 7 -24.12 -1.43 16.28
C ALA A 7 -24.63 -0.47 15.20
N TYR A 8 -24.96 0.75 15.62
CA TYR A 8 -25.31 1.84 14.73
C TYR A 8 -24.10 2.76 14.60
N SER A 9 -23.74 3.10 13.36
CA SER A 9 -22.62 3.99 13.11
C SER A 9 -22.90 5.39 13.65
N LYS A 10 -21.97 5.92 14.44
CA LYS A 10 -22.03 7.32 14.91
C LYS A 10 -21.71 8.31 13.79
N SER A 11 -20.86 7.91 12.85
CA SER A 11 -20.39 8.75 11.73
C SER A 11 -21.35 8.76 10.54
N PHE A 12 -22.18 7.72 10.41
CA PHE A 12 -23.17 7.59 9.33
C PHE A 12 -24.54 7.22 9.90
N PRO A 13 -25.37 8.23 10.27
CA PRO A 13 -26.69 8.01 10.84
C PRO A 13 -27.55 7.13 9.92
N GLY A 14 -28.01 6.00 10.46
CA GLY A 14 -28.83 5.01 9.73
C GLY A 14 -28.07 3.77 9.24
N LEU A 15 -26.73 3.79 9.25
CA LEU A 15 -25.94 2.59 8.95
C LEU A 15 -25.95 1.62 10.14
N LYS A 16 -26.57 0.46 9.92
CA LYS A 16 -26.68 -0.65 10.87
C LYS A 16 -25.66 -1.73 10.52
N THR A 17 -24.75 -2.04 11.45
CA THR A 17 -23.81 -3.15 11.32
C THR A 17 -24.24 -4.28 12.25
N VAL A 18 -24.36 -5.49 11.73
CA VAL A 18 -24.70 -6.69 12.51
C VAL A 18 -23.46 -7.56 12.60
N TYR A 19 -22.95 -7.76 13.81
CA TYR A 19 -21.82 -8.64 14.10
C TYR A 19 -22.35 -10.01 14.49
N ARG A 20 -21.92 -11.05 13.78
CA ARG A 20 -22.16 -12.45 14.14
C ARG A 20 -20.95 -12.97 14.89
N ILE A 21 -21.02 -12.95 16.21
CA ILE A 21 -19.91 -13.28 17.09
C ILE A 21 -19.96 -14.78 17.41
N HIS A 22 -18.84 -15.46 17.14
CA HIS A 22 -18.61 -16.82 17.57
C HIS A 22 -17.97 -16.80 18.96
N GLU A 23 -18.79 -16.95 20.00
CA GLU A 23 -18.31 -17.09 21.36
C GLU A 23 -17.80 -18.51 21.58
N VAL A 24 -16.52 -18.65 21.95
CA VAL A 24 -15.89 -19.93 22.28
C VAL A 24 -15.50 -19.89 23.75
N SER A 25 -15.99 -20.85 24.53
CA SER A 25 -15.60 -21.02 25.93
C SER A 25 -14.60 -22.17 26.03
N CYS A 26 -13.41 -21.90 26.54
CA CYS A 26 -12.37 -22.91 26.76
C CYS A 26 -12.15 -23.09 28.26
N GLN A 27 -12.04 -24.34 28.72
CA GLN A 27 -11.61 -24.66 30.07
C GLN A 27 -10.13 -25.02 30.05
N VAL A 28 -9.30 -24.22 30.70
CA VAL A 28 -7.86 -24.50 30.82
C VAL A 28 -7.64 -25.35 32.06
N LEU A 29 -7.25 -26.61 31.86
CA LEU A 29 -7.05 -27.58 32.94
C LEU A 29 -5.64 -27.52 33.57
N ASP A 30 -4.70 -26.87 32.89
CA ASP A 30 -3.30 -26.74 33.31
C ASP A 30 -2.82 -25.29 33.07
N THR A 31 -2.37 -24.62 34.13
CA THR A 31 -2.03 -23.18 34.12
C THR A 31 -0.75 -22.86 33.37
N ASP A 32 0.06 -23.86 33.02
CA ASP A 32 1.33 -23.68 32.31
C ASP A 32 1.19 -23.71 30.77
N LEU A 33 -0.04 -23.86 30.26
CA LEU A 33 -0.32 -23.98 28.82
C LEU A 33 -0.56 -22.61 28.16
N THR A 34 0.18 -22.35 27.08
CA THR A 34 -0.03 -21.17 26.22
C THR A 34 -1.07 -21.51 25.16
N LEU A 35 -2.22 -20.81 25.16
CA LEU A 35 -3.23 -20.96 24.10
C LEU A 35 -2.88 -20.02 22.94
N GLY A 36 -2.48 -20.57 21.79
CA GLY A 36 -2.31 -19.79 20.56
C GLY A 36 -3.66 -19.39 19.98
N LEU A 37 -3.85 -18.11 19.68
CA LEU A 37 -5.02 -17.62 18.94
C LEU A 37 -4.72 -17.60 17.43
N PRO A 38 -5.73 -17.85 16.57
CA PRO A 38 -5.55 -17.71 15.13
C PRO A 38 -5.21 -16.26 14.75
N GLU A 39 -4.39 -16.07 13.73
CA GLU A 39 -4.02 -14.73 13.23
C GLU A 39 -5.24 -14.02 12.59
N GLY A 40 -5.58 -12.82 13.09
CA GLY A 40 -6.68 -11.98 12.62
C GLY A 40 -7.10 -10.92 13.65
N ASN A 41 -7.49 -9.72 13.20
CA ASN A 41 -7.49 -8.47 13.99
C ASN A 41 -8.67 -8.20 14.94
N ASP A 42 -9.60 -9.12 15.18
CA ASP A 42 -10.80 -8.82 15.99
C ASP A 42 -11.02 -9.84 17.12
N PHE A 43 -10.20 -9.79 18.17
CA PHE A 43 -10.50 -10.44 19.43
C PHE A 43 -10.21 -9.50 20.61
N ALA A 44 -11.04 -9.57 21.65
CA ALA A 44 -10.71 -8.99 22.95
C ALA A 44 -10.81 -10.05 24.03
N VAL A 45 -10.03 -9.85 25.09
CA VAL A 45 -9.90 -10.79 26.21
C VAL A 45 -10.27 -10.05 27.49
N SER A 46 -11.15 -10.64 28.29
CA SER A 46 -11.44 -10.20 29.65
C SER A 46 -11.31 -11.39 30.60
N ARG A 47 -10.68 -11.16 31.76
CA ARG A 47 -10.50 -12.17 32.80
C ARG A 47 -11.44 -11.84 33.96
N ILE A 48 -12.38 -12.74 34.26
CA ILE A 48 -13.20 -12.69 35.45
C ILE A 48 -12.58 -13.61 36.50
N ASP A 49 -12.05 -13.04 37.58
CA ASP A 49 -11.63 -13.82 38.74
C ASP A 49 -12.86 -14.21 39.59
N PRO A 50 -12.89 -15.40 40.21
CA PRO A 50 -13.99 -15.78 41.08
C PRO A 50 -14.11 -14.81 42.28
N PRO A 51 -15.32 -14.54 42.79
CA PRO A 51 -15.51 -13.70 43.97
C PRO A 51 -14.73 -14.26 45.16
N GLN A 52 -13.91 -13.42 45.81
CA GLN A 52 -13.06 -13.80 46.95
C GLN A 52 -13.83 -14.35 48.17
N ASP A 53 -15.16 -14.28 48.18
CA ASP A 53 -15.99 -14.56 49.36
C ASP A 53 -16.81 -15.87 49.28
N TYR A 54 -16.39 -16.82 48.44
CA TYR A 54 -16.99 -18.17 48.43
C TYR A 54 -16.77 -18.93 49.76
N GLY A 55 -15.88 -18.44 50.64
CA GLY A 55 -15.66 -18.99 51.98
C GLY A 55 -16.75 -18.63 53.01
N ALA A 56 -17.55 -17.59 52.76
CA ALA A 56 -18.58 -17.14 53.70
C ALA A 56 -19.94 -17.84 53.51
N PHE A 57 -20.29 -18.24 52.28
CA PHE A 57 -21.53 -18.98 52.00
C PHE A 57 -21.46 -20.46 52.41
N ALA A 58 -20.27 -21.03 52.51
CA ALA A 58 -20.04 -22.42 52.94
C ALA A 58 -20.11 -22.62 54.47
N LYS A 59 -20.26 -21.55 55.27
CA LYS A 59 -20.37 -21.61 56.74
C LYS A 59 -21.81 -21.53 57.28
N GLN A 60 -22.82 -21.44 56.42
CA GLN A 60 -24.22 -21.26 56.83
C GLN A 60 -25.12 -22.51 56.62
N THR A 61 -24.52 -23.69 56.39
CA THR A 61 -25.26 -24.97 56.28
C THR A 61 -24.77 -26.10 57.20
N SER A 62 -23.86 -25.83 58.15
CA SER A 62 -23.45 -26.82 59.16
C SER A 62 -24.21 -26.64 60.47
N ASN A 63 -25.47 -27.08 60.52
CA ASN A 63 -26.21 -27.36 61.76
C ASN A 63 -27.29 -28.43 61.51
N LEU A 64 -26.85 -29.61 61.08
CA LEU A 64 -27.61 -30.85 61.26
C LEU A 64 -26.62 -31.97 61.59
N GLU A 65 -26.64 -32.39 62.85
CA GLU A 65 -25.94 -33.56 63.36
C GLU A 65 -26.63 -34.86 62.91
N MET A 66 -25.79 -35.91 62.81
CA MET A 66 -26.05 -37.36 62.92
C MET A 66 -25.99 -38.18 61.63
N PHE A 67 -24.85 -38.85 61.40
CA PHE A 67 -24.61 -40.28 61.70
C PHE A 67 -23.20 -40.68 61.18
N PRO A 68 -22.43 -41.52 61.90
CA PRO A 68 -21.11 -41.95 61.46
C PRO A 68 -21.21 -43.22 60.62
N LEU A 69 -20.38 -43.38 59.57
CA LEU A 69 -19.71 -44.66 59.23
C LEU A 69 -18.77 -44.49 58.02
N GLY A 70 -17.51 -44.93 58.17
CA GLY A 70 -16.72 -45.57 57.11
C GLY A 70 -15.76 -44.71 56.28
N ASP A 71 -14.47 -44.79 56.64
CA ASP A 71 -13.26 -44.64 55.82
C ASP A 71 -13.26 -43.68 54.62
N ALA A 72 -12.73 -42.48 54.86
CA ALA A 72 -12.34 -41.53 53.82
C ALA A 72 -11.00 -41.94 53.15
N PRO A 73 -10.92 -42.07 51.82
CA PRO A 73 -9.65 -42.07 51.11
C PRO A 73 -9.06 -40.67 51.05
N LYS A 74 -7.72 -40.66 51.04
CA LYS A 74 -6.78 -39.52 50.93
C LYS A 74 -7.38 -38.26 50.28
N ARG A 75 -7.26 -37.15 51.01
CA ARG A 75 -7.30 -35.75 50.52
C ARG A 75 -6.63 -35.67 49.15
N ALA A 76 -7.42 -35.62 48.09
CA ALA A 76 -6.97 -35.01 46.84
C ALA A 76 -6.76 -33.52 47.16
N GLN A 77 -5.57 -33.02 46.88
CA GLN A 77 -5.33 -31.58 46.83
C GLN A 77 -6.41 -30.99 45.94
N ALA A 78 -7.24 -30.12 46.52
CA ALA A 78 -8.16 -29.31 45.76
C ALA A 78 -7.30 -28.44 44.83
N SER A 79 -7.22 -28.84 43.55
CA SER A 79 -6.79 -27.95 42.49
C SER A 79 -7.70 -26.73 42.57
N GLU A 80 -7.13 -25.55 42.84
CA GLU A 80 -7.84 -24.28 42.71
C GLU A 80 -8.37 -24.17 41.30
N VAL A 81 -9.65 -24.45 41.12
CA VAL A 81 -10.33 -24.26 39.84
C VAL A 81 -10.60 -22.77 39.72
N VAL A 82 -9.81 -22.09 38.90
CA VAL A 82 -10.10 -20.71 38.49
C VAL A 82 -11.08 -20.78 37.32
N VAL A 83 -12.33 -20.43 37.57
CA VAL A 83 -13.35 -20.30 36.52
C VAL A 83 -13.32 -18.87 36.00
N THR A 84 -12.86 -18.69 34.76
CA THR A 84 -12.86 -17.40 34.08
C THR A 84 -14.01 -17.36 33.08
N TYR A 85 -14.91 -16.39 33.27
CA TYR A 85 -16.00 -16.11 32.33
C TYR A 85 -15.55 -15.07 31.30
N PHE A 86 -16.03 -15.19 30.07
CA PHE A 86 -15.75 -14.27 28.97
C PHE A 86 -17.05 -13.60 28.54
N ALA A 87 -17.07 -12.27 28.50
CA ALA A 87 -18.19 -11.49 27.96
C ALA A 87 -17.71 -10.13 27.45
N TRP A 88 -18.41 -9.60 26.45
CA TRP A 88 -18.31 -8.20 26.04
C TRP A 88 -19.40 -7.36 26.73
N LYS A 89 -19.04 -6.17 27.20
CA LYS A 89 -19.97 -5.14 27.64
C LYS A 89 -19.64 -3.80 26.98
N PRO A 90 -20.63 -2.93 26.71
CA PRO A 90 -20.38 -1.56 26.27
C PRO A 90 -19.51 -0.78 27.27
N LEU A 91 -18.62 0.08 26.78
CA LEU A 91 -17.67 0.87 27.59
C LEU A 91 -18.34 1.68 28.73
N HIS A 92 -19.59 2.10 28.54
CA HIS A 92 -20.35 2.86 29.54
C HIS A 92 -20.87 2.00 30.71
N GLU A 93 -20.88 0.67 30.57
CA GLU A 93 -21.27 -0.27 31.64
C GLU A 93 -20.08 -0.73 32.49
N MET A 94 -18.84 -0.38 32.11
CA MET A 94 -17.63 -0.74 32.85
C MET A 94 -17.25 0.27 33.95
N GLN A 95 -17.86 1.45 33.98
CA GLN A 95 -17.45 2.52 34.89
C GLN A 95 -17.89 2.31 36.36
N ASP A 96 -18.86 1.42 36.62
CA ASP A 96 -19.44 1.23 37.95
C ASP A 96 -18.91 0.00 38.72
N THR A 97 -18.06 -0.85 38.12
CA THR A 97 -17.51 -2.04 38.81
C THR A 97 -16.06 -1.84 39.23
N CYS A 98 -15.89 -1.46 40.50
CA CYS A 98 -14.70 -1.62 41.36
C CYS A 98 -13.31 -1.54 40.69
N VAL A 99 -12.68 -0.37 40.80
CA VAL A 99 -11.24 -0.18 40.59
C VAL A 99 -10.48 -0.85 41.73
N ALA A 100 -10.03 -2.09 41.54
CA ALA A 100 -9.03 -2.70 42.40
C ALA A 100 -7.63 -2.22 41.95
N HIS A 101 -6.91 -1.57 42.86
CA HIS A 101 -5.52 -1.16 42.65
C HIS A 101 -4.63 -2.36 42.28
N VAL A 102 -4.18 -2.42 41.03
CA VAL A 102 -3.14 -3.35 40.59
C VAL A 102 -1.83 -2.97 41.29
N ARG A 103 -1.36 -3.82 42.21
CA ARG A 103 -0.01 -3.68 42.78
C ARG A 103 1.03 -4.06 41.72
N PRO A 104 2.05 -3.21 41.46
CA PRO A 104 3.13 -3.54 40.55
C PRO A 104 4.14 -4.43 41.29
N SER A 105 3.95 -5.75 41.27
CA SER A 105 4.90 -6.67 41.91
C SER A 105 4.75 -8.10 41.41
N LEU A 106 5.28 -8.37 40.22
CA LEU A 106 5.96 -9.62 39.89
C LEU A 106 6.90 -9.30 38.73
N LYS A 107 8.21 -9.29 39.02
CA LYS A 107 9.25 -9.17 37.98
C LYS A 107 9.09 -10.38 37.07
N ARG A 108 8.42 -10.19 35.94
CA ARG A 108 8.33 -11.16 34.86
C ARG A 108 9.77 -11.39 34.39
N THR A 109 10.36 -12.52 34.80
CA THR A 109 11.58 -13.00 34.16
C THR A 109 11.20 -13.30 32.72
N GLU A 110 11.57 -12.42 31.80
CA GLU A 110 11.42 -12.64 30.37
C GLU A 110 12.08 -13.98 30.04
N SER A 111 11.27 -14.99 29.72
CA SER A 111 11.79 -16.24 29.20
C SER A 111 12.48 -15.91 27.88
N TRP A 112 13.80 -16.12 27.85
CA TRP A 112 14.60 -15.85 26.68
C TRP A 112 14.13 -16.74 25.52
N ASN A 113 13.43 -16.15 24.55
CA ASN A 113 13.07 -16.83 23.32
C ASN A 113 14.20 -16.59 22.30
N PRO A 114 15.02 -17.61 21.98
CA PRO A 114 16.15 -17.45 21.05
C PRO A 114 15.71 -17.14 19.60
N HIS A 115 14.43 -17.33 19.28
CA HIS A 115 13.82 -17.01 17.99
C HIS A 115 13.12 -15.64 17.99
N ALA A 116 13.10 -14.92 19.12
CA ALA A 116 12.49 -13.59 19.15
C ALA A 116 13.29 -12.65 18.25
N LYS A 117 12.59 -12.09 17.26
CA LYS A 117 13.14 -11.06 16.38
C LYS A 117 13.55 -9.84 17.19
N ARG A 118 14.70 -9.26 16.83
CA ARG A 118 15.34 -8.22 17.64
C ARG A 118 14.88 -6.83 17.24
N ARG A 119 14.60 -6.00 18.24
CA ARG A 119 14.16 -4.61 18.11
C ARG A 119 15.19 -3.68 18.74
N LEU A 120 15.16 -2.41 18.36
CA LEU A 120 15.95 -1.36 18.99
C LEU A 120 15.27 -0.87 20.27
N PRO A 121 16.04 -0.30 21.22
CA PRO A 121 15.47 0.41 22.35
C PRO A 121 14.59 1.57 21.89
N VAL A 122 13.37 1.65 22.43
CA VAL A 122 12.42 2.72 22.12
C VAL A 122 12.83 4.01 22.83
N PRO A 123 12.74 5.20 22.20
CA PRO A 123 13.01 6.46 22.86
C PRO A 123 12.03 6.72 24.01
N LYS A 124 12.45 7.55 24.97
CA LYS A 124 11.54 8.00 26.03
C LYS A 124 10.37 8.78 25.41
N PRO A 125 9.10 8.41 25.73
CA PRO A 125 7.94 9.07 25.17
C PRO A 125 7.96 10.57 25.43
N LEU A 126 7.46 11.33 24.46
CA LEU A 126 7.27 12.77 24.61
C LEU A 126 5.88 13.05 25.20
N PRO A 127 5.79 13.90 26.24
CA PRO A 127 4.50 14.28 26.79
C PRO A 127 3.73 15.12 25.77
N LEU A 128 2.44 14.84 25.61
CA LEU A 128 1.56 15.67 24.79
C LEU A 128 1.40 17.06 25.44
N PRO A 129 1.63 18.15 24.67
CA PRO A 129 1.42 19.51 25.18
C PRO A 129 -0.07 19.73 25.47
N LYS A 130 -0.37 20.41 26.59
CA LYS A 130 -1.74 20.77 26.99
C LYS A 130 -2.19 22.13 26.45
N GLU A 131 -1.26 22.89 25.88
CA GLU A 131 -1.51 24.27 25.45
C GLU A 131 -2.35 24.29 24.16
N GLN A 132 -3.41 25.09 24.18
CA GLN A 132 -4.28 25.30 23.02
C GLN A 132 -3.72 26.43 22.14
N GLY A 133 -3.76 26.27 20.82
CA GLY A 133 -3.50 27.35 19.85
C GLY A 133 -2.14 27.31 19.14
N ILE A 134 -1.24 26.42 19.51
CA ILE A 134 0.00 26.11 18.78
C ILE A 134 -0.15 24.71 18.16
N SER A 135 0.43 24.45 16.99
CA SER A 135 0.47 23.08 16.45
C SER A 135 1.14 22.14 17.47
N VAL A 136 0.59 20.95 17.66
CA VAL A 136 1.18 19.94 18.58
C VAL A 136 2.66 19.70 18.23
N VAL A 137 2.98 19.67 16.94
CA VAL A 137 4.34 19.47 16.43
C VAL A 137 5.27 20.62 16.87
N GLU A 138 4.83 21.87 16.71
CA GLU A 138 5.59 23.06 17.13
C GLU A 138 5.83 23.06 18.64
N ALA A 139 4.78 22.80 19.43
CA ALA A 139 4.87 22.78 20.88
C ALA A 139 5.82 21.66 21.37
N MET A 140 5.79 20.49 20.72
CA MET A 140 6.67 19.38 21.05
C MET A 140 8.14 19.63 20.68
N MET A 141 8.38 20.32 19.56
CA MET A 141 9.73 20.64 19.07
C MET A 141 10.26 21.98 19.59
N LEU A 142 9.49 22.70 20.43
CA LEU A 142 9.91 23.97 21.00
C LEU A 142 11.23 23.82 21.77
N GLY A 143 12.23 24.60 21.36
CA GLY A 143 13.59 24.57 21.94
C GLY A 143 14.41 23.34 21.59
N LYS A 144 13.87 22.38 20.83
CA LYS A 144 14.65 21.27 20.26
C LYS A 144 15.44 21.77 19.06
N LYS A 145 16.62 21.21 18.86
CA LYS A 145 17.51 21.55 17.74
C LYS A 145 18.15 20.28 17.21
N THR A 146 18.32 20.23 15.90
CA THR A 146 19.13 19.20 15.24
C THR A 146 20.57 19.35 15.69
N ASN A 147 21.18 18.24 16.15
CA ASN A 147 22.62 18.23 16.39
C ASN A 147 23.33 18.07 15.04
N TRP A 148 23.55 19.21 14.36
CA TRP A 148 24.17 19.26 13.04
C TRP A 148 25.57 18.68 12.97
N VAL A 149 26.32 18.68 14.09
CA VAL A 149 27.64 18.04 14.14
C VAL A 149 27.50 16.53 13.98
N ARG A 150 26.57 15.91 14.70
CA ARG A 150 26.26 14.47 14.60
C ARG A 150 25.65 14.14 13.24
N ALA A 151 24.70 14.94 12.77
CA ALA A 151 24.04 14.72 11.47
C ALA A 151 25.05 14.75 10.30
N ARG A 152 25.94 15.75 10.27
CA ARG A 152 26.99 15.86 9.25
C ARG A 152 28.06 14.78 9.41
N ASN A 153 28.38 14.36 10.63
CA ASN A 153 29.29 13.23 10.85
C ASN A 153 28.71 11.94 10.27
N ALA A 154 27.43 11.65 10.54
CA ALA A 154 26.74 10.50 9.99
C ALA A 154 26.72 10.53 8.45
N ALA A 155 26.37 11.67 7.85
CA ALA A 155 26.38 11.80 6.40
C ALA A 155 27.79 11.62 5.81
N ALA A 156 28.80 12.31 6.37
CA ALA A 156 30.15 12.32 5.81
C ALA A 156 30.88 10.98 5.93
N ARG A 157 30.69 10.25 7.04
CA ARG A 157 31.41 9.01 7.35
C ARG A 157 30.68 7.74 6.95
N ILE A 158 29.50 7.83 6.33
CA ILE A 158 28.64 6.67 6.07
C ILE A 158 29.32 5.57 5.24
N GLN A 159 30.32 5.93 4.42
CA GLN A 159 31.11 5.01 3.61
C GLN A 159 32.48 4.65 4.21
N ASP A 160 32.85 5.18 5.38
CA ASP A 160 34.14 4.90 6.02
C ASP A 160 34.14 3.47 6.58
N ALA A 161 35.18 2.69 6.31
CA ALA A 161 35.23 1.28 6.73
C ALA A 161 35.14 1.08 8.25
N ASP A 162 35.69 2.01 9.04
CA ASP A 162 35.69 1.99 10.50
C ASP A 162 34.43 2.60 11.14
N TYR A 163 33.54 3.19 10.33
CA TYR A 163 32.28 3.76 10.80
C TYR A 163 31.18 2.70 10.76
N THR A 164 30.97 2.06 11.91
CA THR A 164 30.04 0.92 12.06
C THR A 164 28.57 1.37 12.06
N LEU A 165 27.66 0.42 11.87
CA LEU A 165 26.22 0.67 12.02
C LEU A 165 25.88 1.20 13.43
N LYS A 166 26.61 0.78 14.46
CA LYS A 166 26.43 1.31 15.82
C LYS A 166 26.77 2.80 15.88
N ASN A 167 27.89 3.22 15.28
CA ASN A 167 28.26 4.63 15.25
C ASN A 167 27.22 5.46 14.50
N PHE A 168 26.72 4.94 13.37
CA PHE A 168 25.63 5.55 12.63
C PHE A 168 24.37 5.69 13.47
N TYR A 169 23.92 4.63 14.14
CA TYR A 169 22.77 4.64 15.05
C TYR A 169 22.92 5.69 16.16
N ASP A 170 24.08 5.70 16.84
CA ASP A 170 24.37 6.65 17.92
C ASP A 170 24.33 8.11 17.40
N ASP A 171 24.84 8.36 16.18
CA ASP A 171 24.82 9.68 15.59
C ASP A 171 23.43 10.13 15.14
N VAL A 172 22.65 9.29 14.43
CA VAL A 172 21.32 9.69 13.94
C VAL A 172 20.32 9.90 15.08
N THR A 173 20.35 9.06 16.11
CA THR A 173 19.48 9.21 17.28
C THR A 173 19.83 10.44 18.12
N ALA A 174 21.10 10.83 18.15
CA ALA A 174 21.55 12.08 18.77
C ALA A 174 21.31 13.31 17.88
N ALA A 175 21.27 13.12 16.56
CA ALA A 175 21.11 14.18 15.56
C ALA A 175 19.67 14.70 15.47
N PHE A 176 18.70 13.80 15.34
CA PHE A 176 17.35 14.12 14.91
C PHE A 176 16.35 14.04 16.09
N PRO A 177 15.95 15.17 16.70
CA PRO A 177 14.98 15.16 17.79
C PRO A 177 13.59 14.61 17.37
N GLU A 178 13.26 14.66 16.07
CA GLU A 178 11.99 14.24 15.50
C GLU A 178 11.75 12.73 15.62
N LEU A 179 12.81 11.91 15.72
CA LEU A 179 12.68 10.46 15.95
C LEU A 179 11.92 10.11 17.23
N ARG A 180 11.84 11.05 18.19
CA ARG A 180 11.08 10.88 19.42
C ARG A 180 9.57 11.09 19.24
N MET A 181 9.13 11.69 18.12
CA MET A 181 7.72 11.95 17.83
C MET A 181 6.93 10.69 17.44
N TYR A 182 7.63 9.62 17.07
CA TYR A 182 7.01 8.31 16.86
C TYR A 182 6.43 7.72 18.15
N TYR A 183 6.90 8.14 19.33
CA TYR A 183 6.50 7.58 20.62
C TYR A 183 5.99 8.68 21.56
N LEU A 184 4.67 8.76 21.74
CA LEU A 184 3.99 9.78 22.52
C LEU A 184 3.40 9.19 23.80
N ASP A 185 3.41 9.99 24.87
CA ASP A 185 2.71 9.65 26.10
C ASP A 185 1.21 9.94 25.92
N SER A 186 0.48 8.96 25.37
CA SER A 186 -0.98 9.07 25.22
C SER A 186 -1.65 8.83 26.57
N THR A 187 -2.42 9.82 27.04
CA THR A 187 -3.12 9.77 28.34
C THR A 187 -4.14 8.64 28.42
N ASP A 188 -4.62 8.17 27.28
CA ASP A 188 -5.74 7.23 27.18
C ASP A 188 -5.26 5.79 26.92
N GLY A 189 -3.94 5.56 26.92
CA GLY A 189 -3.34 4.23 26.81
C GLY A 189 -3.48 3.54 25.45
N MET A 190 -4.18 4.15 24.49
CA MET A 190 -4.29 3.68 23.10
C MET A 190 -3.96 4.81 22.13
N ALA A 191 -2.66 5.05 21.93
CA ALA A 191 -2.23 5.88 20.81
C ALA A 191 -2.65 5.23 19.48
N THR A 192 -3.42 5.95 18.66
CA THR A 192 -3.87 5.48 17.36
C THR A 192 -2.93 5.97 16.27
N THR A 193 -2.46 5.04 15.44
CA THR A 193 -1.77 5.37 14.19
C THR A 193 -2.73 5.17 13.01
N THR A 194 -2.59 5.96 11.96
CA THR A 194 -3.38 5.81 10.71
C THR A 194 -3.07 4.50 9.97
N SER A 195 -1.93 3.87 10.25
CA SER A 195 -1.53 2.59 9.67
C SER A 195 -2.13 1.38 10.39
N GLY A 196 -2.74 1.57 11.56
CA GLY A 196 -3.18 0.48 12.45
C GLY A 196 -2.05 -0.24 13.18
N ARG A 197 -0.80 0.27 13.09
CA ARG A 197 0.36 -0.30 13.80
C ARG A 197 0.60 0.40 15.13
N SER A 198 1.40 -0.22 15.99
CA SER A 198 1.84 0.45 17.23
C SER A 198 2.80 1.60 16.92
N GLN A 199 2.90 2.57 17.83
CA GLN A 199 3.91 3.63 17.79
C GLN A 199 5.35 3.08 17.76
N ASP A 200 5.61 2.00 18.53
CA ASP A 200 6.90 1.30 18.50
C ASP A 200 7.17 0.72 17.11
N ASP A 201 6.19 0.06 16.48
CA ASP A 201 6.37 -0.50 15.13
C ASP A 201 6.78 0.58 14.12
N GLU A 202 6.14 1.76 14.14
CA GLU A 202 6.50 2.85 13.23
C GLU A 202 7.89 3.42 13.50
N TYR A 203 8.30 3.51 14.78
CA TYR A 203 9.67 3.85 15.14
C TYR A 203 10.67 2.82 14.61
N GLN A 204 10.43 1.52 14.82
CA GLN A 204 11.32 0.46 14.37
C GLN A 204 11.45 0.42 12.84
N ARG A 205 10.34 0.64 12.12
CA ARG A 205 10.33 0.69 10.65
C ARG A 205 11.13 1.88 10.12
N THR A 206 10.97 3.04 10.74
CA THR A 206 11.75 4.24 10.42
C THR A 206 13.25 4.02 10.63
N MET A 207 13.63 3.38 11.74
CA MET A 207 15.02 2.97 11.98
C MET A 207 15.49 1.93 10.95
N GLY A 208 14.62 1.00 10.54
CA GLY A 208 14.88 0.05 9.46
C GLY A 208 15.17 0.73 8.13
N ALA A 209 14.44 1.82 7.81
CA ALA A 209 14.68 2.61 6.61
C ALA A 209 16.02 3.35 6.66
N LEU A 210 16.37 3.93 7.83
CA LEU A 210 17.69 4.54 8.04
C LEU A 210 18.83 3.51 7.89
N PHE A 211 18.65 2.29 8.42
CA PHE A 211 19.64 1.22 8.30
C PHE A 211 19.74 0.69 6.86
N ALA A 212 18.61 0.56 6.17
CA ALA A 212 18.59 0.23 4.74
C ALA A 212 19.41 1.24 3.94
N PHE A 213 19.22 2.54 4.18
CA PHE A 213 19.99 3.58 3.51
C PHE A 213 21.50 3.48 3.84
N PHE A 214 21.87 3.26 5.10
CA PHE A 214 23.25 3.02 5.52
C PHE A 214 23.89 1.85 4.76
N TRP A 215 23.21 0.70 4.69
CA TRP A 215 23.72 -0.48 3.99
C TRP A 215 23.83 -0.26 2.48
N LEU A 216 22.87 0.43 1.86
CA LEU A 216 22.93 0.78 0.43
C LEU A 216 24.05 1.78 0.12
N MET A 217 24.41 2.66 1.06
CA MET A 217 25.59 3.52 0.91
C MET A 217 26.90 2.72 0.92
N ARG A 218 26.89 1.49 1.46
CA ARG A 218 28.04 0.62 1.68
C ARG A 218 28.04 -0.66 0.83
N LEU A 219 27.46 -0.61 -0.36
CA LEU A 219 27.42 -1.75 -1.30
C LEU A 219 28.79 -2.34 -1.64
N ASP A 220 29.86 -1.54 -1.63
CA ASP A 220 31.24 -1.98 -1.89
C ASP A 220 31.96 -2.50 -0.63
N LEU A 221 31.27 -2.55 0.52
CA LEU A 221 31.78 -2.96 1.82
C LEU A 221 30.89 -4.08 2.40
N ASP A 222 30.47 -3.93 3.65
CA ASP A 222 29.62 -4.85 4.42
C ASP A 222 28.11 -4.63 4.18
N GLY A 223 27.74 -3.63 3.38
CA GLY A 223 26.36 -3.27 3.10
C GLY A 223 25.48 -4.44 2.63
N PRO A 224 25.85 -5.18 1.56
CA PRO A 224 25.03 -6.29 1.06
C PRO A 224 24.80 -7.38 2.10
N GLN A 225 25.85 -7.71 2.87
CA GLN A 225 25.82 -8.71 3.92
C GLN A 225 24.84 -8.31 5.04
N SER A 226 24.97 -7.09 5.56
CA SER A 226 24.11 -6.56 6.62
C SER A 226 22.67 -6.33 6.14
N PHE A 227 22.49 -5.92 4.89
CA PHE A 227 21.17 -5.80 4.26
C PHE A 227 20.44 -7.15 4.25
N CYS A 228 21.15 -8.24 3.95
CA CYS A 228 20.57 -9.58 3.84
C CYS A 228 20.40 -10.28 5.19
N HIS A 229 21.34 -10.11 6.11
CA HIS A 229 21.42 -10.92 7.34
C HIS A 229 21.24 -10.12 8.63
N GLY A 230 21.23 -8.79 8.57
CA GLY A 230 21.22 -7.92 9.73
C GLY A 230 22.57 -7.90 10.46
N VAL A 231 22.54 -7.47 11.72
CA VAL A 231 23.73 -7.34 12.58
C VAL A 231 23.57 -8.11 13.88
N GLY A 232 24.69 -8.53 14.49
CA GLY A 232 24.74 -9.23 15.76
C GLY A 232 24.52 -8.30 16.97
N LYS A 233 24.65 -8.85 18.19
CA LYS A 233 24.59 -8.04 19.42
C LYS A 233 25.71 -7.00 19.50
N ASP A 234 26.85 -7.35 18.92
CA ASP A 234 28.03 -6.48 18.84
C ASP A 234 27.99 -5.53 17.64
N TRP A 235 26.84 -5.45 16.94
CA TRP A 235 26.61 -4.63 15.75
C TRP A 235 27.45 -5.00 14.51
N GLU A 236 28.12 -6.15 14.57
CA GLU A 236 28.84 -6.72 13.44
C GLU A 236 27.89 -7.39 12.42
N PRO A 237 28.21 -7.35 11.12
CA PRO A 237 27.44 -8.04 10.08
C PRO A 237 27.26 -9.53 10.36
N LEU A 238 26.03 -10.02 10.25
CA LEU A 238 25.74 -11.45 10.37
C LEU A 238 25.99 -12.19 9.06
N THR A 239 26.23 -13.50 9.14
CA THR A 239 26.36 -14.40 7.99
C THR A 239 25.41 -15.58 8.10
N ASN A 240 25.34 -16.41 7.05
CA ASN A 240 24.62 -17.69 7.12
C ASN A 240 25.17 -18.67 8.17
N LYS A 241 26.41 -18.46 8.65
CA LYS A 241 27.07 -19.24 9.71
C LYS A 241 26.88 -18.67 11.11
N SER A 242 26.26 -17.49 11.25
CA SER A 242 26.03 -16.89 12.56
C SER A 242 25.13 -17.79 13.41
N SER A 243 25.58 -18.09 14.63
CA SER A 243 24.84 -18.93 15.58
C SER A 243 23.65 -18.22 16.23
N PHE A 244 23.63 -16.88 16.19
CA PHE A 244 22.54 -16.07 16.73
C PHE A 244 22.26 -14.85 15.82
N PRO A 245 20.99 -14.52 15.54
CA PRO A 245 19.77 -15.20 16.00
C PRO A 245 19.58 -16.57 15.33
N ILE A 246 18.85 -17.46 15.99
CA ILE A 246 18.58 -18.80 15.46
C ILE A 246 17.55 -18.67 14.34
N ARG A 247 17.93 -19.11 13.13
CA ARG A 247 17.10 -19.06 11.92
C ARG A 247 16.92 -20.46 11.35
N GLU A 248 15.74 -20.70 10.79
CA GLU A 248 15.45 -21.90 10.02
C GLU A 248 16.31 -21.96 8.74
N ASP A 249 16.61 -23.16 8.26
CA ASP A 249 17.47 -23.34 7.09
C ASP A 249 16.84 -22.77 5.81
N GLU A 250 15.51 -22.81 5.69
CA GLU A 250 14.81 -22.16 4.58
C GLU A 250 15.06 -20.63 4.56
N GLU A 251 15.01 -19.99 5.74
CA GLU A 251 15.28 -18.55 5.85
C GLU A 251 16.74 -18.24 5.52
N LYS A 252 17.69 -19.01 6.07
CA LYS A 252 19.12 -18.86 5.75
C LYS A 252 19.37 -18.95 4.24
N ASN A 253 18.76 -19.95 3.59
CA ASN A 253 18.88 -20.16 2.14
C ASN A 253 18.30 -18.99 1.35
N LYS A 254 17.15 -18.44 1.76
CA LYS A 254 16.57 -17.25 1.10
C LYS A 254 17.48 -16.03 1.21
N ARG A 255 18.06 -15.78 2.39
CA ARG A 255 18.99 -14.67 2.63
C ARG A 255 20.27 -14.82 1.80
N GLU A 256 20.87 -16.01 1.80
CA GLU A 256 22.07 -16.31 1.00
C GLU A 256 21.79 -16.21 -0.50
N ASN A 257 20.64 -16.71 -0.95
CA ASN A 257 20.22 -16.58 -2.33
C ASN A 257 20.06 -15.09 -2.71
N PHE A 258 19.41 -14.27 -1.89
CA PHE A 258 19.31 -12.83 -2.15
C PHE A 258 20.68 -12.15 -2.17
N LEU A 259 21.59 -12.53 -1.26
CA LEU A 259 22.95 -11.98 -1.23
C LEU A 259 23.71 -12.27 -2.52
N SER A 260 23.64 -13.51 -3.00
CA SER A 260 24.38 -13.99 -4.17
C SER A 260 23.76 -13.59 -5.51
N THR A 261 22.43 -13.53 -5.61
CA THR A 261 21.71 -13.21 -6.87
C THR A 261 21.21 -11.76 -6.94
N GLY A 262 21.32 -11.03 -5.82
CA GLY A 262 20.89 -9.64 -5.68
C GLY A 262 21.51 -8.75 -6.74
N GLN A 263 20.68 -7.91 -7.37
CA GLN A 263 21.12 -6.96 -8.39
C GLN A 263 21.70 -5.70 -7.73
N TRP A 264 22.75 -5.86 -6.93
CA TRP A 264 23.37 -4.78 -6.14
C TRP A 264 23.80 -3.58 -6.98
N ASN A 265 24.18 -3.82 -8.24
CA ASN A 265 24.52 -2.77 -9.20
C ASN A 265 23.33 -1.82 -9.44
N LEU A 266 22.12 -2.37 -9.62
CA LEU A 266 20.91 -1.57 -9.82
C LEU A 266 20.61 -0.70 -8.59
N PHE A 267 20.75 -1.24 -7.38
CA PHE A 267 20.64 -0.46 -6.15
C PHE A 267 21.64 0.71 -6.13
N GLY A 268 22.89 0.45 -6.52
CA GLY A 268 23.93 1.47 -6.63
C GLY A 268 23.58 2.54 -7.67
N GLU A 269 23.05 2.14 -8.84
CA GLU A 269 22.61 3.04 -9.91
C GLU A 269 21.50 3.98 -9.44
N VAL A 270 20.56 3.52 -8.61
CA VAL A 270 19.52 4.41 -8.03
C VAL A 270 20.15 5.54 -7.22
N LEU A 271 21.15 5.23 -6.39
CA LEU A 271 21.85 6.23 -5.58
C LEU A 271 22.67 7.20 -6.43
N VAL A 272 23.28 6.71 -7.52
CA VAL A 272 24.03 7.54 -8.48
C VAL A 272 23.07 8.48 -9.21
N HIS A 273 21.93 7.95 -9.69
CA HIS A 273 20.91 8.74 -10.36
C HIS A 273 20.25 9.78 -9.46
N ALA A 274 20.17 9.53 -8.16
CA ALA A 274 19.70 10.49 -7.18
C ALA A 274 20.72 11.58 -6.83
N GLY A 275 21.93 11.53 -7.41
CA GLY A 275 23.04 12.42 -7.06
C GLY A 275 23.55 12.22 -5.63
N ILE A 276 23.23 11.08 -5.01
CA ILE A 276 23.73 10.74 -3.67
C ILE A 276 25.13 10.15 -3.81
N LYS A 277 25.37 9.24 -4.76
CA LYS A 277 26.71 8.73 -5.08
C LYS A 277 27.24 9.36 -6.37
N GLU A 278 28.56 9.58 -6.43
CA GLU A 278 29.25 10.13 -7.60
C GLU A 278 30.14 9.07 -8.29
N GLY A 279 30.13 7.84 -7.80
CA GLY A 279 30.97 6.73 -8.27
C GLY A 279 31.42 5.85 -7.12
N LYS A 280 32.53 5.11 -7.30
CA LYS A 280 33.12 4.29 -6.24
C LYS A 280 33.78 5.18 -5.19
N GLY A 281 33.31 5.08 -3.94
CA GLY A 281 33.92 5.75 -2.78
C GLY A 281 33.67 7.25 -2.62
N HIS A 282 32.88 7.88 -3.51
CA HIS A 282 32.52 9.29 -3.41
C HIS A 282 30.99 9.46 -3.40
N HIS A 283 30.51 10.37 -2.53
CA HIS A 283 29.10 10.67 -2.36
C HIS A 283 28.88 12.14 -1.99
N ASN A 284 27.70 12.66 -2.32
CA ASN A 284 27.29 14.02 -2.00
C ASN A 284 26.75 14.08 -0.57
N ARG A 285 27.54 14.66 0.33
CA ARG A 285 27.24 14.72 1.77
C ARG A 285 25.94 15.46 2.09
N GLU A 286 25.64 16.54 1.36
CA GLU A 286 24.41 17.33 1.60
C GLU A 286 23.17 16.58 1.12
N ARG A 287 23.25 15.88 -0.02
CA ARG A 287 22.17 15.00 -0.51
C ARG A 287 21.95 13.80 0.41
N THR A 288 23.02 13.21 0.93
CA THR A 288 22.96 12.15 1.96
C THR A 288 22.30 12.67 3.23
N LEU A 289 22.69 13.86 3.71
CA LEU A 289 22.11 14.50 4.89
C LEU A 289 20.61 14.79 4.71
N ALA A 290 20.21 15.26 3.53
CA ALA A 290 18.81 15.48 3.19
C ALA A 290 17.99 14.19 3.25
N MET A 291 18.54 13.07 2.74
CA MET A 291 17.89 11.76 2.83
C MET A 291 17.72 11.32 4.29
N LEU A 292 18.76 11.47 5.12
CA LEU A 292 18.68 11.13 6.55
C LEU A 292 17.62 11.95 7.28
N ALA A 293 17.58 13.27 7.05
CA ALA A 293 16.58 14.16 7.64
C ALA A 293 15.16 13.80 7.18
N LEU A 294 14.97 13.55 5.87
CA LEU A 294 13.70 13.10 5.32
C LEU A 294 13.23 11.79 5.96
N THR A 295 14.09 10.76 6.01
CA THR A 295 13.72 9.47 6.60
C THR A 295 13.34 9.63 8.07
N ALA A 296 13.99 10.51 8.82
CA ALA A 296 13.67 10.75 10.23
C ALA A 296 12.29 11.40 10.46
N ILE A 297 11.71 12.06 9.45
CA ILE A 297 10.43 12.79 9.58
C ILE A 297 9.28 12.21 8.73
N HIS A 298 9.56 11.41 7.70
CA HIS A 298 8.57 11.08 6.67
C HIS A 298 7.25 10.47 7.18
N ASP A 299 7.33 9.73 8.29
CA ASP A 299 6.21 8.94 8.81
C ASP A 299 5.69 9.42 10.17
N ILE A 300 6.21 10.52 10.72
CA ILE A 300 5.78 11.01 12.05
C ILE A 300 4.28 11.32 12.08
N MET A 301 3.71 11.77 10.96
CA MET A 301 2.29 12.11 10.84
C MET A 301 1.36 10.91 10.76
N LYS A 302 1.88 9.67 10.79
CA LYS A 302 1.03 8.49 11.03
C LYS A 302 0.43 8.50 12.43
N ASN A 303 1.05 9.23 13.35
CA ASN A 303 0.52 9.45 14.68
C ASN A 303 -0.62 10.47 14.66
N GLN A 304 -1.84 10.04 14.97
CA GLN A 304 -3.02 10.89 14.82
C GLN A 304 -3.00 12.12 15.73
N ASP A 305 -2.31 12.03 16.87
CA ASP A 305 -2.15 13.14 17.81
C ASP A 305 -1.28 14.29 17.25
N LEU A 306 -0.54 14.06 16.16
CA LEU A 306 0.33 15.06 15.52
C LEU A 306 -0.31 15.75 14.31
N LEU A 307 -1.49 15.31 13.88
CA LEU A 307 -2.11 15.80 12.64
C LEU A 307 -2.44 17.29 12.75
N PRO A 308 -1.98 18.12 11.82
CA PRO A 308 -2.24 19.55 11.84
C PRO A 308 -3.67 19.84 11.38
N THR A 309 -4.18 21.00 11.81
CA THR A 309 -5.35 21.63 11.23
C THR A 309 -4.90 22.58 10.12
N ASN A 310 -5.64 22.65 9.01
CA ASN A 310 -5.38 23.66 7.98
C ASN A 310 -5.66 25.07 8.56
N THR A 311 -4.62 25.78 8.97
CA THR A 311 -4.69 27.14 9.52
C THR A 311 -4.66 28.23 8.45
N THR A 312 -4.52 27.87 7.18
CA THR A 312 -4.50 28.84 6.07
C THR A 312 -5.92 29.33 5.76
N GLN A 313 -6.02 30.43 5.01
CA GLN A 313 -7.32 30.94 4.53
C GLN A 313 -7.83 30.22 3.29
N GLU A 314 -7.01 29.35 2.69
CA GLU A 314 -7.29 28.68 1.42
C GLU A 314 -7.43 27.17 1.64
N GLU A 315 -8.00 26.48 0.64
CA GLU A 315 -8.05 25.03 0.64
C GLU A 315 -6.65 24.46 0.39
N PHE A 316 -6.19 23.57 1.27
CA PHE A 316 -4.91 22.89 1.12
C PHE A 316 -5.13 21.44 0.69
N ARG A 317 -4.89 21.15 -0.60
CA ARG A 317 -4.95 19.79 -1.18
C ARG A 317 -6.24 19.01 -0.84
N GLY A 318 -7.39 19.68 -0.86
CA GLY A 318 -8.69 19.06 -0.54
C GLY A 318 -9.23 19.37 0.86
N TYR A 319 -8.41 19.98 1.74
CA TYR A 319 -8.80 20.30 3.12
C TYR A 319 -9.11 21.78 3.28
N LYS A 320 -10.30 22.11 3.76
CA LYS A 320 -10.74 23.49 3.96
C LYS A 320 -10.09 24.13 5.18
N PRO A 321 -10.06 25.47 5.27
CA PRO A 321 -9.65 26.17 6.49
C PRO A 321 -10.37 25.63 7.73
N GLY A 322 -9.61 25.27 8.77
CA GLY A 322 -10.11 24.71 10.02
C GLY A 322 -10.32 23.19 10.03
N GLU A 323 -10.15 22.48 8.92
CA GLU A 323 -10.23 21.01 8.89
C GLU A 323 -8.92 20.35 9.32
N THR A 324 -9.00 19.26 10.09
CA THR A 324 -7.86 18.39 10.39
C THR A 324 -7.43 17.63 9.15
N ILE A 325 -6.13 17.69 8.86
CA ILE A 325 -5.53 17.01 7.71
C ILE A 325 -5.27 15.55 8.10
N ASN A 326 -6.24 14.68 7.83
CA ASN A 326 -6.19 13.28 8.26
C ASN A 326 -5.32 12.35 7.39
N ASP A 327 -4.90 12.81 6.22
CA ASP A 327 -3.95 12.11 5.36
C ASP A 327 -2.52 12.47 5.80
N HIS A 328 -1.78 11.49 6.30
CA HIS A 328 -0.44 11.70 6.88
C HIS A 328 0.57 12.33 5.91
N ASP A 329 0.53 12.00 4.62
CA ASP A 329 1.43 12.57 3.61
C ASP A 329 1.08 14.05 3.38
N VAL A 330 -0.22 14.36 3.30
CA VAL A 330 -0.70 15.74 3.17
C VAL A 330 -0.41 16.55 4.45
N ALA A 331 -0.54 15.94 5.61
CA ALA A 331 -0.23 16.55 6.90
C ALA A 331 1.25 16.91 7.00
N LEU A 332 2.15 16.01 6.61
CA LEU A 332 3.59 16.31 6.61
C LEU A 332 3.91 17.41 5.60
N ALA A 333 3.34 17.34 4.39
CA ALA A 333 3.53 18.40 3.39
C ALA A 333 3.08 19.77 3.90
N PHE A 334 1.96 19.85 4.63
CA PHE A 334 1.49 21.09 5.26
C PHE A 334 2.52 21.64 6.24
N VAL A 335 3.08 20.79 7.10
CA VAL A 335 4.10 21.19 8.08
C VAL A 335 5.39 21.66 7.39
N LEU A 336 5.84 20.97 6.34
CA LEU A 336 7.02 21.39 5.56
C LEU A 336 6.81 22.74 4.85
N GLU A 337 5.58 23.06 4.47
CA GLU A 337 5.25 24.28 3.74
C GLU A 337 5.03 25.49 4.67
N TYR A 338 4.22 25.34 5.71
CA TYR A 338 3.77 26.44 6.55
C TYR A 338 4.45 26.50 7.92
N LEU A 339 4.96 25.38 8.42
CA LEU A 339 5.57 25.28 9.76
C LEU A 339 6.98 24.66 9.71
N PRO A 340 7.88 25.05 8.77
CA PRO A 340 9.16 24.38 8.60
C PRO A 340 10.01 24.37 9.88
N SER A 341 9.98 25.45 10.67
CA SER A 341 10.70 25.58 11.94
C SER A 341 10.26 24.58 13.01
N ALA A 342 9.09 23.95 12.85
CA ALA A 342 8.62 22.87 13.72
C ALA A 342 9.42 21.57 13.52
N LEU A 343 10.11 21.42 12.39
CA LEU A 343 10.94 20.26 12.05
C LEU A 343 12.39 20.73 11.87
N PRO A 344 13.17 20.87 12.95
CA PRO A 344 14.48 21.51 12.91
C PRO A 344 15.48 20.82 11.97
N SER A 345 15.35 19.51 11.72
CA SER A 345 16.19 18.76 10.79
C SER A 345 15.89 19.13 9.34
N PHE A 346 14.63 19.40 9.00
CA PHE A 346 14.26 19.93 7.70
C PHE A 346 14.62 21.41 7.57
N ASP A 347 14.32 22.22 8.60
CA ASP A 347 14.51 23.68 8.51
C ASP A 347 15.98 24.10 8.37
N GLY A 348 16.93 23.35 8.91
CA GLY A 348 18.34 23.69 8.73
C GLY A 348 18.98 23.15 7.44
N LEU A 349 18.22 22.46 6.57
CA LEU A 349 18.74 22.01 5.27
C LEU A 349 18.97 23.19 4.29
N PRO A 350 19.93 23.06 3.37
CA PRO A 350 20.03 23.96 2.21
C PRO A 350 18.74 24.02 1.38
N ALA A 351 18.50 25.15 0.71
CA ALA A 351 17.23 25.42 0.02
C ALA A 351 16.92 24.42 -1.11
N ASP A 352 17.93 24.01 -1.87
CA ASP A 352 17.83 22.97 -2.90
C ASP A 352 17.46 21.61 -2.30
N GLN A 353 18.07 21.24 -1.17
CA GLN A 353 17.74 20.00 -0.46
C GLN A 353 16.33 20.04 0.14
N LYS A 354 15.90 21.18 0.69
CA LYS A 354 14.51 21.38 1.13
C LYS A 354 13.53 21.16 -0.01
N ALA A 355 13.85 21.63 -1.22
CA ALA A 355 13.02 21.43 -2.40
C ALA A 355 12.88 19.95 -2.76
N SER A 356 13.99 19.18 -2.76
CA SER A 356 13.96 17.72 -3.00
C SER A 356 13.12 16.97 -1.94
N VAL A 357 13.21 17.37 -0.68
CA VAL A 357 12.40 16.78 0.41
C VAL A 357 10.92 17.12 0.25
N LYS A 358 10.57 18.39 -0.03
CA LYS A 358 9.19 18.81 -0.30
C LYS A 358 8.59 18.10 -1.51
N PHE A 359 9.38 17.93 -2.57
CA PHE A 359 8.97 17.16 -3.75
C PHE A 359 8.64 15.72 -3.35
N THR A 360 9.51 15.05 -2.59
CA THR A 360 9.32 13.66 -2.14
C THR A 360 8.05 13.46 -1.32
N GLN A 361 7.60 14.49 -0.59
CA GLN A 361 6.39 14.51 0.23
C GLN A 361 5.17 15.13 -0.47
N SER A 362 5.28 15.39 -1.78
CA SER A 362 4.14 15.84 -2.57
C SER A 362 3.21 14.66 -2.86
N LYS A 363 1.90 14.94 -2.95
CA LYS A 363 0.91 13.94 -3.34
C LYS A 363 1.07 13.62 -4.84
N MET A 364 1.97 12.70 -5.15
CA MET A 364 2.32 12.33 -6.52
C MET A 364 1.25 11.47 -7.19
N GLU A 365 0.44 10.76 -6.39
CA GLU A 365 -0.50 9.71 -6.85
C GLU A 365 0.15 8.70 -7.79
N TYR A 366 1.47 8.51 -7.64
CA TYR A 366 2.25 7.60 -8.44
C TYR A 366 2.29 6.24 -7.76
N ASN A 367 1.82 5.21 -8.46
CA ASN A 367 1.91 3.83 -7.99
C ASN A 367 2.88 3.06 -8.89
N MET A 368 4.07 2.76 -8.37
CA MET A 368 5.08 2.02 -9.12
C MET A 368 4.65 0.59 -9.43
N GLY A 369 3.83 -0.05 -8.59
CA GLY A 369 3.28 -1.38 -8.86
C GLY A 369 2.45 -1.40 -10.14
N TRP A 370 1.66 -0.35 -10.38
CA TRP A 370 0.88 -0.19 -11.61
C TRP A 370 1.76 -0.12 -12.86
N LEU A 371 2.91 0.56 -12.80
CA LEU A 371 3.89 0.56 -13.89
C LEU A 371 4.51 -0.82 -14.06
N VAL A 372 5.04 -1.38 -12.98
CA VAL A 372 5.81 -2.64 -13.00
C VAL A 372 4.99 -3.80 -13.56
N GLN A 373 3.67 -3.77 -13.36
CA GLN A 373 2.72 -4.76 -13.83
C GLN A 373 1.94 -4.33 -15.08
N ALA A 374 2.21 -3.14 -15.63
CA ALA A 374 1.48 -2.54 -16.76
C ALA A 374 -0.04 -2.47 -16.56
N GLU A 375 -0.48 -2.38 -15.30
CA GLU A 375 -1.87 -2.49 -14.87
C GLU A 375 -2.70 -1.25 -15.21
N ALA A 376 -2.14 -0.07 -14.96
CA ALA A 376 -2.80 1.21 -15.19
C ALA A 376 -2.55 1.75 -16.61
N PRO A 377 -3.51 2.52 -17.17
CA PRO A 377 -3.24 3.34 -18.33
C PRO A 377 -2.28 4.50 -17.97
N PRO A 378 -1.52 5.04 -18.95
CA PRO A 378 -0.56 6.14 -18.75
C PRO A 378 -1.11 7.34 -17.98
N GLY A 379 -2.34 7.77 -18.24
CA GLY A 379 -2.93 8.95 -17.59
C GLY A 379 -3.19 8.76 -16.10
N ALA A 380 -3.62 7.55 -15.70
CA ALA A 380 -3.77 7.20 -14.29
C ALA A 380 -2.42 7.07 -13.58
N LEU A 381 -1.41 6.61 -14.32
CA LEU A 381 -0.09 6.32 -13.78
C LEU A 381 0.78 7.58 -13.64
N PHE A 382 0.85 8.40 -14.69
CA PHE A 382 1.89 9.42 -14.83
C PHE A 382 1.39 10.85 -14.82
N ARG A 383 0.12 11.13 -15.14
CA ARG A 383 -0.31 12.53 -15.35
C ARG A 383 -0.06 13.42 -14.14
N LYS A 384 -0.54 13.01 -12.96
CA LYS A 384 -0.37 13.80 -11.73
C LYS A 384 1.09 13.91 -11.35
N PHE A 385 1.83 12.81 -11.43
CA PHE A 385 3.26 12.79 -11.14
C PHE A 385 4.06 13.72 -12.06
N ARG A 386 3.80 13.66 -13.37
CA ARG A 386 4.40 14.56 -14.36
C ARG A 386 3.99 16.02 -14.11
N GLY A 387 2.74 16.27 -13.73
CA GLY A 387 2.27 17.59 -13.31
C GLY A 387 3.07 18.14 -12.12
N VAL A 388 3.34 17.31 -11.10
CA VAL A 388 4.17 17.68 -9.95
C VAL A 388 5.63 17.92 -10.35
N ILE A 389 6.18 17.13 -11.28
CA ILE A 389 7.54 17.35 -11.81
C ILE A 389 7.65 18.73 -12.46
N HIS A 390 6.72 19.07 -13.36
CA HIS A 390 6.73 20.37 -14.06
C HIS A 390 6.41 21.55 -13.14
N ALA A 391 5.41 21.41 -12.26
CA ALA A 391 5.00 22.49 -11.36
C ALA A 391 6.01 22.74 -10.24
N GLY A 392 6.62 21.68 -9.71
CA GLY A 392 7.62 21.75 -8.65
C GLY A 392 9.03 22.09 -9.14
N HIS A 393 9.22 22.27 -10.46
CA HIS A 393 10.53 22.39 -11.09
C HIS A 393 11.50 21.27 -10.66
N ALA A 394 10.96 20.06 -10.45
CA ALA A 394 11.73 18.94 -9.97
C ALA A 394 12.67 18.44 -11.07
N SER A 395 13.94 18.28 -10.72
CA SER A 395 14.93 17.73 -11.64
C SER A 395 14.82 16.19 -11.73
N ALA A 396 15.46 15.60 -12.74
CA ALA A 396 15.60 14.14 -12.82
C ALA A 396 16.30 13.55 -11.59
N LEU A 397 17.16 14.33 -10.90
CA LEU A 397 17.79 13.93 -9.65
C LEU A 397 16.78 13.86 -8.50
N ASP A 398 15.78 14.74 -8.48
CA ASP A 398 14.76 14.79 -7.42
C ASP A 398 13.76 13.64 -7.56
N VAL A 399 13.41 13.29 -8.80
CA VAL A 399 12.67 12.06 -9.12
C VAL A 399 13.42 10.82 -8.64
N ALA A 400 14.72 10.74 -8.91
CA ALA A 400 15.54 9.62 -8.44
C ALA A 400 15.73 9.62 -6.90
N PHE A 401 15.81 10.80 -6.27
CA PHE A 401 15.85 10.95 -4.81
C PHE A 401 14.57 10.43 -4.14
N TYR A 402 13.40 10.73 -4.71
CA TYR A 402 12.12 10.13 -4.29
C TYR A 402 12.18 8.59 -4.36
N PHE A 403 12.77 8.03 -5.41
CA PHE A 403 12.90 6.57 -5.54
C PHE A 403 13.88 5.96 -4.55
N VAL A 404 14.95 6.64 -4.18
CA VAL A 404 15.82 6.18 -3.08
C VAL A 404 15.04 6.13 -1.77
N HIS A 405 14.29 7.19 -1.44
CA HIS A 405 13.46 7.24 -0.24
C HIS A 405 12.46 6.07 -0.22
N TRP A 406 11.67 5.93 -1.28
CA TRP A 406 10.69 4.84 -1.43
C TRP A 406 11.33 3.46 -1.27
N LEU A 407 12.49 3.25 -1.89
CA LEU A 407 13.22 1.99 -1.82
C LEU A 407 13.67 1.67 -0.39
N THR A 408 14.17 2.67 0.34
CA THR A 408 14.65 2.49 1.71
C THR A 408 13.50 2.33 2.71
N ASP A 409 12.40 3.07 2.56
CA ASP A 409 11.19 2.90 3.39
C ASP A 409 10.61 1.48 3.21
N LEU A 410 10.45 1.04 1.96
CA LEU A 410 9.95 -0.31 1.70
C LEU A 410 10.91 -1.40 2.20
N ALA A 411 12.23 -1.21 2.08
CA ALA A 411 13.22 -2.12 2.65
C ALA A 411 13.13 -2.20 4.19
N GLY A 412 12.84 -1.07 4.84
CA GLY A 412 12.65 -0.91 6.28
C GLY A 412 11.24 -1.26 6.79
N ALA A 413 10.34 -1.76 5.94
CA ALA A 413 8.93 -1.91 6.30
C ALA A 413 8.63 -2.96 7.39
N GLU A 414 9.60 -3.80 7.76
CA GLU A 414 9.48 -4.77 8.85
C GLU A 414 10.04 -4.20 10.16
N PRO A 415 9.36 -4.35 11.31
CA PRO A 415 9.68 -3.63 12.54
C PRO A 415 10.80 -4.31 13.36
N PHE A 416 11.80 -4.87 12.67
CA PHE A 416 12.92 -5.63 13.21
C PHE A 416 14.23 -5.20 12.54
N PRO A 417 14.66 -3.94 12.71
CA PRO A 417 15.77 -3.35 11.95
C PRO A 417 17.12 -4.08 12.12
N LEU A 418 17.31 -4.82 13.21
CA LEU A 418 18.53 -5.60 13.45
C LEU A 418 18.59 -6.92 12.66
N GLU A 419 17.48 -7.34 12.02
CA GLU A 419 17.37 -8.56 11.23
C GLU A 419 17.68 -8.37 9.73
N GLY A 420 18.09 -7.17 9.31
CA GLY A 420 18.26 -6.82 7.90
C GLY A 420 16.95 -6.35 7.26
N CYS A 421 16.97 -6.17 5.94
CA CYS A 421 15.81 -5.71 5.17
C CYS A 421 14.88 -6.89 4.80
N GLU A 422 14.26 -7.51 5.81
CA GLU A 422 13.43 -8.71 5.66
C GLU A 422 12.33 -8.57 4.61
N LYS A 423 11.79 -7.35 4.42
CA LYS A 423 10.77 -7.11 3.41
C LYS A 423 11.25 -7.57 2.04
N PHE A 424 12.40 -7.11 1.58
CA PHE A 424 12.96 -7.50 0.28
C PHE A 424 13.56 -8.89 0.28
N VAL A 425 14.23 -9.27 1.36
CA VAL A 425 15.02 -10.49 1.40
C VAL A 425 14.14 -11.74 1.52
N LEU A 426 13.04 -11.65 2.29
CA LEU A 426 12.21 -12.81 2.63
C LEU A 426 10.80 -12.74 2.07
N LYS A 427 10.22 -11.55 1.95
CA LYS A 427 8.77 -11.38 1.70
C LYS A 427 8.42 -10.80 0.34
N PHE A 428 9.38 -10.21 -0.38
CA PHE A 428 9.15 -9.56 -1.66
C PHE A 428 9.68 -10.44 -2.80
N PRO A 429 8.86 -10.77 -3.81
CA PRO A 429 9.33 -11.59 -4.92
C PRO A 429 10.48 -10.90 -5.66
N GLN A 430 11.64 -11.57 -5.76
CA GLN A 430 12.83 -11.01 -6.44
C GLN A 430 12.56 -10.56 -7.90
N PRO A 431 11.80 -11.31 -8.74
CA PRO A 431 11.50 -10.85 -10.10
C PRO A 431 10.72 -9.53 -10.13
N VAL A 432 9.85 -9.33 -9.14
CA VAL A 432 9.10 -8.09 -8.97
C VAL A 432 10.07 -6.99 -8.56
N LEU A 433 10.88 -7.17 -7.52
CA LEU A 433 11.86 -6.16 -7.08
C LEU A 433 12.81 -5.73 -8.20
N ARG A 434 13.30 -6.68 -9.00
CA ARG A 434 14.11 -6.39 -10.17
C ARG A 434 13.38 -5.49 -11.16
N SER A 435 12.12 -5.81 -11.45
CA SER A 435 11.29 -4.99 -12.34
C SER A 435 11.04 -3.58 -11.79
N PHE A 436 10.97 -3.41 -10.47
CA PHE A 436 10.92 -2.10 -9.82
C PHE A 436 12.21 -1.31 -10.05
N LEU A 437 13.38 -1.91 -9.79
CA LEU A 437 14.66 -1.22 -9.98
C LEU A 437 14.90 -0.86 -11.45
N ASP A 438 14.58 -1.78 -12.36
CA ASP A 438 14.74 -1.57 -13.80
C ASP A 438 13.77 -0.52 -14.39
N SER A 439 12.65 -0.21 -13.71
CA SER A 439 11.71 0.81 -14.20
C SER A 439 12.14 2.23 -13.87
N PHE A 440 13.08 2.44 -12.94
CA PHE A 440 13.48 3.79 -12.51
C PHE A 440 14.05 4.64 -13.67
N PRO A 441 14.95 4.13 -14.54
CA PRO A 441 15.43 4.87 -15.69
C PRO A 441 14.34 5.23 -16.70
N VAL A 442 13.25 4.47 -16.75
CA VAL A 442 12.12 4.72 -17.63
C VAL A 442 11.29 5.90 -17.12
N VAL A 443 10.98 5.93 -15.83
CA VAL A 443 10.17 7.00 -15.23
C VAL A 443 10.86 8.37 -15.32
N ARG A 444 12.20 8.38 -15.29
CA ARG A 444 12.98 9.62 -15.46
C ARG A 444 12.75 10.31 -16.81
N GLN A 445 12.30 9.58 -17.83
CA GLN A 445 12.05 10.14 -19.17
C GLN A 445 10.77 10.98 -19.24
N LEU A 446 9.98 11.09 -18.16
CA LEU A 446 8.79 11.95 -18.10
C LEU A 446 9.11 13.45 -18.22
N ASP A 447 10.38 13.82 -18.04
CA ASP A 447 10.90 15.18 -18.25
C ASP A 447 10.89 15.60 -19.72
N SER A 448 11.11 14.64 -20.63
CA SER A 448 11.40 14.85 -22.05
C SER A 448 10.42 14.15 -22.99
N LYS A 449 9.71 13.14 -22.51
CA LYS A 449 8.71 12.37 -23.26
C LYS A 449 7.31 12.54 -22.68
N SER A 450 6.29 12.23 -23.48
CA SER A 450 4.91 12.14 -22.99
C SER A 450 4.72 10.90 -22.11
N GLU A 451 3.70 10.92 -21.26
CA GLU A 451 3.28 9.80 -20.43
C GLU A 451 3.07 8.53 -21.26
N THR A 452 2.41 8.66 -22.40
CA THR A 452 2.13 7.54 -23.32
C THR A 452 3.40 6.99 -23.96
N GLN A 453 4.33 7.86 -24.37
CA GLN A 453 5.63 7.43 -24.93
C GLN A 453 6.48 6.69 -23.90
N VAL A 454 6.57 7.22 -22.67
CA VAL A 454 7.30 6.56 -21.57
C VAL A 454 6.72 5.17 -21.29
N PHE A 455 5.39 5.04 -21.27
CA PHE A 455 4.75 3.74 -21.07
C PHE A 455 4.93 2.79 -22.26
N GLU A 456 4.88 3.28 -23.49
CA GLU A 456 5.14 2.47 -24.69
C GLU A 456 6.57 1.92 -24.69
N ASP A 457 7.56 2.78 -24.43
CA ASP A 457 8.97 2.39 -24.34
C ASP A 457 9.20 1.37 -23.23
N TYR A 458 8.51 1.53 -22.09
CA TYR A 458 8.52 0.55 -21.01
C TYR A 458 8.04 -0.83 -21.47
N LEU A 459 6.90 -0.88 -22.17
CA LEU A 459 6.32 -2.14 -22.66
C LEU A 459 7.24 -2.83 -23.67
N VAL A 460 7.82 -2.05 -24.58
CA VAL A 460 8.81 -2.56 -25.55
C VAL A 460 10.03 -3.12 -24.84
N TRP A 461 10.58 -2.37 -23.87
CA TRP A 461 11.72 -2.80 -23.07
C TRP A 461 11.42 -4.09 -22.29
N ARG A 462 10.24 -4.20 -21.66
CA ARG A 462 9.80 -5.41 -20.96
C ARG A 462 9.67 -6.61 -21.88
N TRP A 463 9.17 -6.41 -23.09
CA TRP A 463 9.07 -7.47 -24.08
C TRP A 463 10.44 -8.00 -24.49
N GLN A 464 11.37 -7.08 -24.80
CA GLN A 464 12.72 -7.42 -25.26
C GLN A 464 13.61 -8.04 -24.17
N ARG A 465 13.38 -7.69 -22.90
CA ARG A 465 14.17 -8.21 -21.76
C ARG A 465 13.45 -9.28 -20.97
N HIS A 466 12.40 -9.85 -21.54
CA HIS A 466 11.74 -11.00 -20.94
C HIS A 466 12.75 -12.16 -20.77
N THR A 467 12.61 -12.95 -19.71
CA THR A 467 13.55 -14.04 -19.40
C THR A 467 13.58 -15.11 -20.47
N THR A 468 12.44 -15.34 -21.12
CA THR A 468 12.31 -16.16 -22.33
C THR A 468 12.08 -15.29 -23.54
N ASP A 469 12.63 -15.70 -24.68
CA ASP A 469 12.45 -14.98 -25.94
C ASP A 469 10.99 -15.10 -26.42
N LEU A 470 10.27 -13.98 -26.39
CA LEU A 470 8.88 -13.89 -26.83
C LEU A 470 8.77 -13.61 -28.34
N GLY A 471 9.90 -13.53 -29.05
CA GLY A 471 9.98 -13.15 -30.45
C GLY A 471 9.96 -11.63 -30.67
N PRO A 472 9.76 -11.18 -31.92
CA PRO A 472 9.79 -9.75 -32.25
C PRO A 472 8.70 -8.98 -31.49
N VAL A 473 9.01 -7.73 -31.16
CA VAL A 473 8.06 -6.82 -30.49
C VAL A 473 6.79 -6.73 -31.35
N PRO A 474 5.59 -6.97 -30.78
CA PRO A 474 4.34 -6.93 -31.52
C PRO A 474 4.12 -5.56 -32.20
N SER A 475 3.48 -5.59 -33.36
CA SER A 475 3.15 -4.41 -34.16
C SER A 475 1.70 -4.47 -34.66
N GLY A 476 1.09 -3.31 -34.89
CA GLY A 476 -0.28 -3.21 -35.38
C GLY A 476 -1.32 -3.28 -34.27
N ARG A 477 -2.60 -3.35 -34.65
CA ARG A 477 -3.73 -3.29 -33.72
C ARG A 477 -3.66 -4.44 -32.70
N GLY A 478 -3.75 -4.11 -31.41
CA GLY A 478 -3.66 -5.06 -30.30
C GLY A 478 -2.25 -5.30 -29.79
N CYS A 479 -1.22 -4.68 -30.37
CA CYS A 479 0.16 -4.85 -29.89
C CYS A 479 0.33 -4.34 -28.46
N ILE A 480 -0.30 -3.23 -28.09
CA ILE A 480 -0.27 -2.67 -26.73
C ILE A 480 -0.96 -3.63 -25.76
N ALA A 481 -2.15 -4.12 -26.11
CA ALA A 481 -2.86 -5.11 -25.30
C ALA A 481 -2.01 -6.36 -25.06
N ARG A 482 -1.39 -6.92 -26.11
CA ARG A 482 -0.54 -8.12 -26.01
C ARG A 482 0.69 -7.88 -25.12
N MET A 483 1.38 -6.74 -25.26
CA MET A 483 2.52 -6.40 -24.41
C MET A 483 2.10 -6.19 -22.95
N ARG A 484 1.00 -5.46 -22.69
CA ARG A 484 0.49 -5.23 -21.32
C ARG A 484 0.11 -6.55 -20.65
N LEU A 485 -0.67 -7.40 -21.32
CA LEU A 485 -1.07 -8.72 -20.82
C LEU A 485 0.15 -9.60 -20.53
N GLY A 486 1.16 -9.55 -21.39
CA GLY A 486 2.43 -10.23 -21.17
C GLY A 486 3.12 -9.78 -19.88
N VAL A 487 3.18 -8.46 -19.62
CA VAL A 487 3.77 -7.91 -18.39
C VAL A 487 2.95 -8.26 -17.15
N MET A 488 1.62 -8.17 -17.22
CA MET A 488 0.71 -8.52 -16.11
C MET A 488 0.85 -9.97 -15.65
N ALA A 489 1.06 -10.89 -16.61
CA ALA A 489 1.14 -12.34 -16.38
C ALA A 489 2.43 -12.81 -15.69
N GLN A 490 3.50 -12.00 -15.71
CA GLN A 490 4.80 -12.29 -15.09
C GLN A 490 5.35 -13.70 -15.39
N LEU A 491 5.24 -14.66 -14.48
CA LEU A 491 5.78 -16.02 -14.65
C LEU A 491 5.04 -16.82 -15.74
N HIS A 492 3.86 -16.36 -16.18
CA HIS A 492 3.03 -17.03 -17.17
C HIS A 492 2.91 -16.27 -18.49
N THR A 493 3.84 -15.34 -18.77
CA THR A 493 3.81 -14.50 -19.98
C THR A 493 3.66 -15.30 -21.27
N GLU A 494 4.43 -16.38 -21.47
CA GLU A 494 4.30 -17.20 -22.69
C GLU A 494 2.92 -17.84 -22.86
N SER A 495 2.37 -18.38 -21.77
CA SER A 495 1.05 -19.02 -21.76
C SER A 495 -0.03 -18.01 -22.14
N VAL A 496 0.00 -16.83 -21.50
CA VAL A 496 -0.97 -15.76 -21.73
C VAL A 496 -0.84 -15.15 -23.13
N VAL A 497 0.39 -14.93 -23.62
CA VAL A 497 0.63 -14.40 -24.98
C VAL A 497 0.16 -15.39 -26.06
N LYS A 498 0.39 -16.70 -25.88
CA LYS A 498 -0.16 -17.73 -26.78
C LYS A 498 -1.67 -17.84 -26.66
N GLY A 499 -2.23 -17.79 -25.46
CA GLY A 499 -3.67 -17.81 -25.23
C GLY A 499 -4.38 -16.63 -25.88
N TYR A 500 -3.77 -15.44 -25.86
CA TYR A 500 -4.26 -14.25 -26.55
C TYR A 500 -4.46 -14.50 -28.05
N ASP A 501 -3.55 -15.24 -28.70
CA ASP A 501 -3.66 -15.54 -30.13
C ASP A 501 -4.88 -16.42 -30.44
N HIS A 502 -5.31 -17.26 -29.49
CA HIS A 502 -6.46 -18.17 -29.60
C HIS A 502 -7.79 -17.56 -29.14
N LEU A 503 -7.80 -16.31 -28.68
CA LEU A 503 -9.04 -15.62 -28.33
C LEU A 503 -9.95 -15.46 -29.56
N ARG A 504 -11.25 -15.52 -29.31
CA ARG A 504 -12.27 -15.13 -30.29
C ARG A 504 -12.12 -13.65 -30.64
N ASP A 505 -12.42 -13.31 -31.89
CA ASP A 505 -12.20 -11.97 -32.42
C ASP A 505 -12.91 -10.88 -31.61
N ASP A 506 -14.11 -11.15 -31.09
CA ASP A 506 -14.87 -10.19 -30.27
C ASP A 506 -14.22 -9.89 -28.92
N ASP A 507 -13.60 -10.88 -28.27
CA ASP A 507 -12.90 -10.67 -26.99
C ASP A 507 -11.54 -10.04 -27.23
N LYS A 508 -10.82 -10.50 -28.25
CA LYS A 508 -9.57 -9.89 -28.68
C LYS A 508 -9.79 -8.42 -29.05
N HIS A 509 -10.89 -8.08 -29.72
CA HIS A 509 -11.26 -6.71 -30.05
C HIS A 509 -11.45 -5.85 -28.80
N VAL A 510 -12.21 -6.33 -27.82
CA VAL A 510 -12.42 -5.60 -26.55
C VAL A 510 -11.10 -5.34 -25.84
N LEU A 511 -10.25 -6.36 -25.68
CA LEU A 511 -8.94 -6.19 -25.06
C LEU A 511 -8.07 -5.17 -25.81
N ASN A 512 -8.07 -5.22 -27.15
CA ASN A 512 -7.30 -4.32 -27.99
C ASN A 512 -7.72 -2.87 -27.81
N VAL A 513 -9.02 -2.61 -27.84
CA VAL A 513 -9.56 -1.25 -27.70
C VAL A 513 -9.30 -0.73 -26.28
N GLU A 514 -9.66 -1.50 -25.26
CA GLU A 514 -9.68 -1.00 -23.88
C GLU A 514 -8.29 -0.89 -23.27
N LEU A 515 -7.36 -1.81 -23.56
CA LEU A 515 -6.00 -1.74 -23.06
C LEU A 515 -5.11 -0.74 -23.83
N ALA A 516 -5.52 -0.30 -25.03
CA ALA A 516 -4.84 0.75 -25.80
C ALA A 516 -5.32 2.18 -25.47
N LYS A 517 -6.24 2.35 -24.52
CA LYS A 517 -6.64 3.68 -24.03
C LYS A 517 -5.56 4.27 -23.13
N THR A 518 -5.20 5.51 -23.39
CA THR A 518 -4.14 6.23 -22.66
C THR A 518 -4.65 6.93 -21.41
N ALA A 519 -5.96 7.19 -21.36
CA ALA A 519 -6.58 8.10 -20.40
C ALA A 519 -6.02 9.53 -20.49
N ILE A 520 -5.49 9.97 -21.63
CA ILE A 520 -4.98 11.33 -21.86
C ILE A 520 -5.44 11.81 -23.24
N THR A 521 -6.21 12.89 -23.27
CA THR A 521 -6.64 13.52 -24.53
C THR A 521 -5.42 13.90 -25.37
N ASP A 522 -5.51 13.68 -26.67
CA ASP A 522 -4.47 13.98 -27.67
C ASP A 522 -3.18 13.15 -27.56
N GLN A 523 -3.14 12.12 -26.70
CA GLN A 523 -2.06 11.12 -26.71
C GLN A 523 -2.57 9.75 -27.15
N ALA A 524 -1.82 9.12 -28.06
CA ALA A 524 -2.02 7.76 -28.52
C ALA A 524 -0.68 7.04 -28.61
N TYR A 525 -0.72 5.70 -28.54
CA TYR A 525 0.46 4.89 -28.76
C TYR A 525 0.87 4.94 -30.23
N THR A 526 2.18 4.98 -30.49
CA THR A 526 2.70 5.02 -31.85
C THR A 526 2.41 3.71 -32.58
N ARG A 527 2.41 2.58 -31.86
CA ARG A 527 2.20 1.24 -32.40
C ARG A 527 0.73 0.82 -32.49
N ASP A 528 -0.17 1.49 -31.76
CA ASP A 528 -1.61 1.17 -31.69
C ASP A 528 -2.44 2.44 -31.52
N GLN A 529 -2.84 3.04 -32.65
CA GLN A 529 -3.58 4.30 -32.65
C GLN A 529 -5.02 4.08 -32.19
N SER A 530 -5.40 4.75 -31.11
CA SER A 530 -6.78 4.84 -30.61
C SER A 530 -7.29 6.28 -30.70
N ASN A 531 -8.62 6.45 -30.70
CA ASN A 531 -9.32 7.74 -30.86
C ASN A 531 -9.18 8.69 -29.65
N GLY A 532 -8.45 8.33 -28.60
CA GLY A 532 -8.24 9.16 -27.41
C GLY A 532 -9.49 9.37 -26.54
N TRP A 533 -10.61 8.72 -26.84
CA TRP A 533 -11.85 8.85 -26.06
C TRP A 533 -11.79 7.99 -24.80
N GLY A 534 -12.52 8.38 -23.76
CA GLY A 534 -12.47 7.74 -22.45
C GLY A 534 -13.85 7.49 -21.85
N PRO A 535 -13.93 7.11 -20.56
CA PRO A 535 -12.80 6.94 -19.66
C PRO A 535 -11.98 5.70 -20.04
N ALA A 536 -10.70 5.70 -19.68
CA ALA A 536 -9.90 4.47 -19.70
C ALA A 536 -10.17 3.64 -18.44
N PHE A 537 -9.90 2.34 -18.50
CA PHE A 537 -10.07 1.44 -17.36
C PHE A 537 -8.74 1.04 -16.73
N LEU A 538 -8.67 1.18 -15.40
CA LEU A 538 -7.69 0.51 -14.54
C LEU A 538 -8.38 -0.73 -13.96
N VAL A 539 -7.99 -1.93 -14.39
CA VAL A 539 -8.52 -3.18 -13.81
C VAL A 539 -7.65 -3.57 -12.62
N TYR A 540 -8.05 -3.12 -11.43
CA TYR A 540 -7.28 -3.30 -10.21
C TYR A 540 -7.32 -4.76 -9.75
N TYR A 541 -6.14 -5.36 -9.63
CA TYR A 541 -5.79 -6.78 -9.47
C TYR A 541 -5.81 -7.66 -10.73
N ALA A 542 -5.87 -7.10 -11.94
CA ALA A 542 -5.70 -7.90 -13.17
C ALA A 542 -4.38 -8.71 -13.20
N PRO A 543 -3.21 -8.17 -12.78
CA PRO A 543 -1.97 -8.94 -12.72
C PRO A 543 -2.05 -10.13 -11.78
N ALA A 544 -2.62 -9.95 -10.57
CA ALA A 544 -2.76 -11.02 -9.59
C ALA A 544 -3.67 -12.14 -10.12
N PHE A 545 -4.79 -11.77 -10.77
CA PHE A 545 -5.69 -12.72 -11.41
C PHE A 545 -4.99 -13.52 -12.52
N LEU A 546 -4.24 -12.85 -13.41
CA LEU A 546 -3.51 -13.52 -14.49
C LEU A 546 -2.35 -14.38 -14.00
N GLN A 547 -1.65 -13.96 -12.94
CA GLN A 547 -0.58 -14.76 -12.34
C GLN A 547 -1.12 -16.04 -11.69
N LYS A 548 -2.34 -16.00 -11.15
CA LYS A 548 -2.97 -17.19 -10.57
C LYS A 548 -3.52 -18.14 -11.63
N ASN A 549 -4.23 -17.60 -12.62
CA ASN A 549 -5.07 -18.39 -13.52
C ASN A 549 -4.51 -18.54 -14.95
N GLY A 550 -3.63 -17.63 -15.39
CA GLY A 550 -3.09 -17.60 -16.76
C GLY A 550 -2.13 -18.73 -17.10
N GLY A 551 -1.57 -19.41 -16.09
CA GLY A 551 -0.78 -20.63 -16.29
C GLY A 551 -1.65 -21.88 -16.54
N HIS A 552 -2.88 -21.90 -16.01
CA HIS A 552 -3.77 -23.06 -16.09
C HIS A 552 -4.70 -23.01 -17.31
N ASP A 553 -5.39 -21.89 -17.52
CA ASP A 553 -6.24 -21.68 -18.69
C ASP A 553 -6.13 -20.20 -19.13
N PRO A 554 -5.12 -19.88 -19.96
CA PRO A 554 -4.86 -18.51 -20.38
C PRO A 554 -5.98 -17.93 -21.24
N VAL A 555 -6.64 -18.75 -22.06
CA VAL A 555 -7.71 -18.28 -22.95
C VAL A 555 -8.91 -17.85 -22.13
N PHE A 556 -9.38 -18.72 -21.23
CA PHE A 556 -10.54 -18.39 -20.40
C PHE A 556 -10.26 -17.24 -19.44
N SER A 557 -9.04 -17.15 -18.88
CA SER A 557 -8.64 -16.00 -18.06
C SER A 557 -8.75 -14.67 -18.83
N LEU A 558 -8.32 -14.67 -20.09
CA LEU A 558 -8.41 -13.48 -20.94
C LEU A 558 -9.86 -13.18 -21.37
N GLU A 559 -10.69 -14.19 -21.59
CA GLU A 559 -12.13 -14.02 -21.84
C GLU A 559 -12.84 -13.38 -20.64
N VAL A 560 -12.48 -13.75 -19.40
CA VAL A 560 -13.00 -13.13 -18.18
C VAL A 560 -12.67 -11.63 -18.15
N LEU A 561 -11.43 -11.25 -18.46
CA LEU A 561 -11.04 -9.84 -18.52
C LEU A 561 -11.75 -9.08 -19.66
N ALA A 562 -11.90 -9.70 -20.83
CA ALA A 562 -12.62 -9.11 -21.95
C ALA A 562 -14.10 -8.89 -21.60
N GLU A 563 -14.75 -9.87 -20.96
CA GLU A 563 -16.14 -9.74 -20.51
C GLU A 563 -16.29 -8.63 -19.46
N LEU A 564 -15.39 -8.56 -18.49
CA LEU A 564 -15.37 -7.48 -17.50
C LEU A 564 -15.32 -6.10 -18.17
N LEU A 565 -14.39 -5.89 -19.09
CA LEU A 565 -14.19 -4.63 -19.78
C LEU A 565 -15.39 -4.27 -20.68
N ARG A 566 -15.97 -5.27 -21.35
CA ARG A 566 -17.19 -5.10 -22.15
C ARG A 566 -18.36 -4.61 -21.30
N GLN A 567 -18.59 -5.24 -20.15
CA GLN A 567 -19.68 -4.87 -19.25
C GLN A 567 -19.41 -3.52 -18.56
N ALA A 568 -18.15 -3.24 -18.21
CA ALA A 568 -17.74 -1.93 -17.71
C ALA A 568 -18.02 -0.81 -18.73
N ARG A 569 -17.72 -1.02 -20.02
CA ARG A 569 -18.05 -0.04 -21.07
C ARG A 569 -19.56 0.26 -21.16
N GLY A 570 -20.42 -0.71 -20.79
CA GLY A 570 -21.86 -0.50 -20.66
C GLY A 570 -22.30 0.36 -19.46
N LEU A 571 -21.46 0.48 -18.41
CA LEU A 571 -21.69 1.33 -17.22
C LEU A 571 -21.00 2.70 -17.30
N TRP A 572 -19.90 2.76 -18.07
CA TRP A 572 -19.13 3.96 -18.37
C TRP A 572 -18.95 4.07 -19.89
N PRO A 573 -19.99 4.56 -20.60
CA PRO A 573 -19.95 4.74 -22.04
C PRO A 573 -18.75 5.59 -22.47
N GLU A 574 -18.24 5.32 -23.66
CA GLU A 574 -17.14 6.09 -24.22
C GLU A 574 -17.61 7.48 -24.66
N THR A 575 -16.93 8.52 -24.21
CA THR A 575 -17.20 9.91 -24.60
C THR A 575 -15.89 10.67 -24.82
N SER A 576 -15.93 11.71 -25.66
CA SER A 576 -14.75 12.52 -25.98
C SER A 576 -14.33 13.44 -24.84
N ASP A 577 -15.27 13.88 -23.99
CA ASP A 577 -15.03 14.73 -22.83
C ASP A 577 -14.38 13.97 -21.65
N GLN A 578 -14.52 12.64 -21.61
CA GLN A 578 -13.92 11.78 -20.59
C GLN A 578 -12.58 11.18 -21.03
N GLY A 579 -11.96 11.69 -22.11
CA GLY A 579 -10.65 11.22 -22.61
C GLY A 579 -9.52 11.34 -21.58
N ASN A 580 -9.66 12.23 -20.61
CA ASN A 580 -8.73 12.40 -19.51
C ASN A 580 -9.08 11.58 -18.25
N ASP A 581 -10.20 10.88 -18.23
CA ASP A 581 -10.69 10.21 -17.02
C ASP A 581 -10.23 8.75 -16.96
N THR A 582 -10.09 8.25 -15.74
CA THR A 582 -9.86 6.83 -15.47
C THR A 582 -10.92 6.32 -14.50
N VAL A 583 -11.45 5.14 -14.79
CA VAL A 583 -12.33 4.40 -13.89
C VAL A 583 -11.58 3.19 -13.35
N THR A 584 -11.62 3.00 -12.04
CA THR A 584 -11.05 1.83 -11.37
C THR A 584 -12.07 0.71 -11.30
N LEU A 585 -11.72 -0.46 -11.85
CA LEU A 585 -12.53 -1.67 -11.81
C LEU A 585 -11.88 -2.67 -10.86
N ARG A 586 -12.41 -2.79 -9.65
CA ARG A 586 -11.89 -3.64 -8.58
C ARG A 586 -12.30 -5.09 -8.77
N ILE A 587 -11.34 -6.00 -8.91
CA ILE A 587 -11.58 -7.44 -9.04
C ILE A 587 -11.04 -8.26 -7.86
N ASP A 588 -11.03 -7.68 -6.67
CA ASP A 588 -10.52 -8.28 -5.42
C ASP A 588 -11.01 -9.71 -5.20
N ILE A 589 -12.29 -9.98 -5.47
CA ILE A 589 -12.87 -11.31 -5.31
C ILE A 589 -12.37 -12.29 -6.38
N LEU A 590 -12.14 -11.85 -7.61
CA LEU A 590 -11.75 -12.74 -8.70
C LEU A 590 -10.30 -13.19 -8.58
N LYS A 591 -9.38 -12.33 -8.08
CA LYS A 591 -7.96 -12.71 -7.90
C LYS A 591 -7.77 -13.86 -6.92
N GLU A 592 -8.72 -14.06 -5.99
CA GLU A 592 -8.64 -15.14 -4.99
C GLU A 592 -9.28 -16.44 -5.47
N LEU A 593 -10.01 -16.44 -6.59
CA LEU A 593 -10.71 -17.61 -7.10
C LEU A 593 -9.91 -18.34 -8.18
N ASP A 594 -10.07 -19.65 -8.20
CA ASP A 594 -9.73 -20.45 -9.38
C ASP A 594 -10.84 -20.35 -10.43
N LEU A 595 -10.48 -20.61 -11.69
CA LEU A 595 -11.42 -20.51 -12.81
C LEU A 595 -12.59 -21.49 -12.69
N GLN A 596 -12.40 -22.64 -12.04
CA GLN A 596 -13.46 -23.62 -11.84
C GLN A 596 -14.55 -23.10 -10.90
N THR A 597 -14.17 -22.37 -9.86
CA THR A 597 -15.10 -21.79 -8.88
C THR A 597 -15.93 -20.67 -9.47
N LEU A 598 -15.43 -19.96 -10.49
CA LEU A 598 -16.24 -18.94 -11.20
C LEU A 598 -17.54 -19.51 -11.77
N SER A 599 -17.53 -20.77 -12.19
CA SER A 599 -18.70 -21.48 -12.73
C SER A 599 -19.63 -22.07 -11.66
N LYS A 600 -19.16 -22.18 -10.40
CA LYS A 600 -19.89 -22.84 -9.29
C LYS A 600 -20.75 -21.82 -8.54
N LEU A 601 -21.83 -21.38 -9.17
CA LEU A 601 -22.79 -20.45 -8.59
C LEU A 601 -24.04 -21.19 -8.11
N ALA A 602 -24.62 -20.76 -6.98
CA ALA A 602 -25.91 -21.29 -6.56
C ALA A 602 -27.02 -20.84 -7.54
N PRO A 603 -28.14 -21.58 -7.65
CA PRO A 603 -29.27 -21.14 -8.48
C PRO A 603 -29.73 -19.74 -8.10
N GLY A 604 -29.77 -18.83 -9.08
CA GLY A 604 -30.13 -17.42 -8.88
C GLY A 604 -28.95 -16.51 -8.50
N GLU A 605 -27.75 -17.06 -8.28
CA GLU A 605 -26.53 -16.26 -8.14
C GLU A 605 -25.85 -16.03 -9.50
N PHE A 606 -25.19 -14.87 -9.63
CA PHE A 606 -24.40 -14.52 -10.80
C PHE A 606 -23.25 -13.58 -10.43
N TRP A 607 -22.23 -13.54 -11.29
CA TRP A 607 -21.17 -12.54 -11.20
C TRP A 607 -21.61 -11.25 -11.87
N ALA A 608 -21.29 -10.12 -11.25
CA ALA A 608 -21.64 -8.82 -11.77
C ALA A 608 -20.55 -7.79 -11.49
N ILE A 609 -20.43 -6.80 -12.38
CA ILE A 609 -19.77 -5.55 -12.06
C ILE A 609 -20.82 -4.52 -11.61
N GLN A 610 -20.57 -3.90 -10.46
CA GLN A 610 -21.40 -2.85 -9.92
C GLN A 610 -20.63 -1.52 -9.92
N LYS A 611 -21.26 -0.49 -10.47
CA LYS A 611 -20.84 0.91 -10.39
C LYS A 611 -21.05 1.42 -8.96
N SER A 612 -19.97 1.72 -8.25
CA SER A 612 -20.01 2.29 -6.90
C SER A 612 -20.08 3.81 -6.96
N THR A 613 -19.33 4.42 -7.89
CA THR A 613 -19.27 5.87 -8.13
C THR A 613 -19.10 6.17 -9.63
N SER A 614 -18.93 7.43 -10.00
CA SER A 614 -18.56 7.80 -11.37
C SER A 614 -17.18 7.29 -11.79
N VAL A 615 -16.27 7.04 -10.85
CA VAL A 615 -14.85 6.72 -11.10
C VAL A 615 -14.41 5.36 -10.56
N ASP A 616 -15.32 4.60 -9.95
CA ASP A 616 -15.02 3.30 -9.35
C ASP A 616 -16.19 2.32 -9.54
N GLY A 617 -15.84 1.06 -9.69
CA GLY A 617 -16.75 -0.07 -9.64
C GLY A 617 -16.04 -1.32 -9.14
N HIS A 618 -16.81 -2.30 -8.68
CA HIS A 618 -16.26 -3.54 -8.15
C HIS A 618 -17.03 -4.75 -8.66
N VAL A 619 -16.32 -5.86 -8.82
CA VAL A 619 -16.92 -7.16 -9.11
C VAL A 619 -17.42 -7.78 -7.82
N ARG A 620 -18.65 -8.28 -7.84
CA ARG A 620 -19.24 -9.02 -6.74
C ARG A 620 -20.09 -10.17 -7.26
N LYS A 621 -20.34 -11.13 -6.37
CA LYS A 621 -21.41 -12.10 -6.55
C LYS A 621 -22.73 -11.45 -6.11
N ALA A 622 -23.77 -11.58 -6.93
CA ALA A 622 -25.09 -11.01 -6.67
C ALA A 622 -26.17 -12.09 -6.82
N SER A 623 -27.32 -11.86 -6.17
CA SER A 623 -28.54 -12.66 -6.33
C SER A 623 -29.55 -11.88 -7.16
N VAL A 624 -30.33 -12.56 -8.01
CA VAL A 624 -31.40 -11.95 -8.83
C VAL A 624 -32.40 -11.14 -7.98
N THR A 625 -32.56 -11.49 -6.70
CA THR A 625 -33.49 -10.83 -5.77
C THR A 625 -33.05 -9.45 -5.29
N ASP A 626 -31.74 -9.15 -5.27
CA ASP A 626 -31.17 -8.02 -4.50
C ASP A 626 -30.33 -7.10 -5.38
N VAL A 627 -30.82 -6.79 -6.58
CA VAL A 627 -30.05 -6.09 -7.61
C VAL A 627 -30.73 -4.79 -8.06
N ASP A 628 -29.99 -3.70 -7.92
CA ASP A 628 -30.22 -2.46 -8.66
C ASP A 628 -29.59 -2.59 -10.06
N TRP A 629 -30.41 -2.90 -11.05
CA TRP A 629 -29.99 -3.09 -12.44
C TRP A 629 -29.49 -1.80 -13.12
N SER A 630 -29.75 -0.62 -12.54
CA SER A 630 -29.30 0.65 -13.13
C SER A 630 -27.78 0.82 -13.02
N ASN A 631 -27.18 0.27 -11.96
CA ASN A 631 -25.76 0.38 -11.64
C ASN A 631 -25.01 -0.95 -11.78
N LEU A 632 -25.65 -1.98 -12.33
CA LEU A 632 -25.13 -3.32 -12.36
C LEU A 632 -25.18 -3.94 -13.77
N LYS A 633 -24.11 -4.62 -14.15
CA LYS A 633 -24.06 -5.46 -15.36
C LYS A 633 -23.61 -6.87 -15.01
N VAL A 634 -24.35 -7.85 -15.53
CA VAL A 634 -24.04 -9.28 -15.38
C VAL A 634 -22.78 -9.60 -16.17
N LEU A 635 -21.87 -10.37 -15.57
CA LEU A 635 -20.69 -10.90 -16.23
C LEU A 635 -20.97 -12.33 -16.70
N ASN A 636 -20.89 -12.58 -18.00
CA ASN A 636 -21.02 -13.94 -18.54
C ASN A 636 -19.69 -14.70 -18.43
N LEU A 637 -19.38 -15.20 -17.22
CA LEU A 637 -18.13 -15.91 -16.90
C LEU A 637 -18.24 -17.43 -17.07
N LEU A 638 -19.00 -17.91 -18.06
CA LEU A 638 -19.06 -19.33 -18.39
C LEU A 638 -18.05 -19.63 -19.51
N PRO A 639 -17.29 -20.75 -19.44
CA PRO A 639 -16.46 -21.19 -20.53
C PRO A 639 -17.31 -21.31 -21.79
N LYS A 640 -16.94 -20.56 -22.84
CA LYS A 640 -17.69 -20.66 -24.09
C LYS A 640 -17.23 -21.94 -24.74
N THR A 641 -18.11 -22.94 -24.79
CA THR A 641 -17.82 -24.17 -25.52
C THR A 641 -17.46 -23.77 -26.93
N VAL A 642 -16.24 -24.10 -27.35
CA VAL A 642 -15.86 -24.02 -28.75
C VAL A 642 -16.86 -24.92 -29.45
N ASN A 643 -17.83 -24.32 -30.14
CA ASN A 643 -18.66 -25.05 -31.07
C ASN A 643 -17.69 -25.50 -32.16
N ASP A 644 -17.04 -26.64 -31.92
CA ASP A 644 -16.31 -27.37 -32.95
C ASP A 644 -17.25 -27.42 -34.14
N GLY A 645 -16.80 -26.90 -35.27
CA GLY A 645 -17.59 -26.73 -36.49
C GLY A 645 -18.12 -28.02 -37.10
N THR A 646 -18.25 -29.11 -36.34
CA THR A 646 -19.20 -30.19 -36.59
C THR A 646 -20.59 -29.59 -36.76
N LYS A 647 -20.92 -29.35 -38.03
CA LYS A 647 -22.24 -29.03 -38.59
C LYS A 647 -23.34 -29.46 -37.63
N SER A 648 -23.84 -28.51 -36.84
CA SER A 648 -25.04 -28.72 -36.03
C SER A 648 -26.16 -29.05 -36.99
N ALA A 649 -26.53 -30.34 -37.04
CA ALA A 649 -27.70 -30.80 -37.75
C ALA A 649 -28.90 -30.06 -37.16
N ALA A 650 -29.61 -29.34 -38.01
CA ALA A 650 -30.78 -28.57 -37.63
C ALA A 650 -31.76 -29.44 -36.81
N LEU A 651 -31.87 -29.16 -35.52
CA LEU A 651 -32.98 -29.65 -34.69
C LEU A 651 -34.25 -28.88 -35.11
N PRO A 652 -35.39 -29.57 -35.33
CA PRO A 652 -36.59 -28.94 -35.83
C PRO A 652 -37.22 -28.04 -34.76
N THR A 653 -37.32 -26.75 -35.07
CA THR A 653 -38.08 -25.76 -34.31
C THR A 653 -39.56 -26.09 -34.38
N LYS A 654 -40.10 -26.75 -33.34
CA LYS A 654 -41.52 -26.65 -33.00
C LYS A 654 -41.70 -25.50 -32.02
N ALA A 655 -42.21 -24.39 -32.52
CA ALA A 655 -42.63 -23.24 -31.75
C ALA A 655 -43.81 -23.62 -30.83
N ALA A 656 -43.61 -23.52 -29.52
CA ALA A 656 -44.68 -23.39 -28.55
C ALA A 656 -44.90 -21.89 -28.30
N THR A 657 -46.01 -21.37 -28.83
CA THR A 657 -46.51 -20.02 -28.59
C THR A 657 -46.86 -19.82 -27.12
N LEU A 658 -46.17 -18.87 -26.46
CA LEU A 658 -46.64 -18.23 -25.22
C LEU A 658 -47.30 -16.88 -25.56
N PRO A 659 -48.33 -16.45 -24.82
CA PRO A 659 -49.09 -15.24 -25.13
C PRO A 659 -48.30 -13.95 -24.80
N PRO A 660 -48.53 -12.86 -25.53
CA PRO A 660 -47.74 -11.63 -25.39
C PRO A 660 -48.18 -10.81 -24.18
N ILE A 661 -47.22 -10.44 -23.33
CA ILE A 661 -47.37 -9.40 -22.31
C ILE A 661 -47.27 -8.05 -23.02
N ARG A 662 -48.39 -7.31 -23.07
CA ARG A 662 -48.43 -5.91 -23.51
C ARG A 662 -47.69 -5.03 -22.49
N GLN A 663 -46.58 -4.44 -22.89
CA GLN A 663 -46.06 -3.21 -22.29
C GLN A 663 -46.16 -2.09 -23.32
N SER A 664 -46.97 -1.08 -23.00
CA SER A 664 -47.13 0.15 -23.75
C SER A 664 -45.94 1.07 -23.50
N PHE A 665 -45.11 1.30 -24.53
CA PHE A 665 -44.21 2.45 -24.58
C PHE A 665 -44.80 3.49 -25.52
N GLN A 666 -45.15 4.65 -24.96
CA GLN A 666 -45.40 5.87 -25.74
C GLN A 666 -44.05 6.44 -26.17
N SER A 667 -43.87 6.57 -27.49
CA SER A 667 -42.77 7.30 -28.11
C SER A 667 -42.95 8.79 -27.87
N ILE A 668 -41.96 9.44 -27.24
CA ILE A 668 -41.84 10.90 -27.27
C ILE A 668 -40.89 11.24 -28.42
N ASP A 669 -41.46 11.92 -29.41
CA ASP A 669 -40.79 12.54 -30.55
C ASP A 669 -40.23 13.89 -30.11
N CYS A 670 -38.91 14.08 -30.24
CA CYS A 670 -38.24 15.35 -29.97
C CYS A 670 -37.47 15.80 -31.22
N ARG A 671 -38.16 16.43 -32.16
CA ARG A 671 -37.58 17.36 -33.12
C ARG A 671 -37.98 18.79 -32.77
N ALA A 672 -36.98 19.67 -32.85
CA ALA A 672 -37.03 21.14 -32.89
C ALA A 672 -37.19 21.89 -31.55
N ILE A 673 -36.07 22.38 -31.01
CA ILE A 673 -35.96 23.80 -30.59
C ILE A 673 -34.60 24.34 -31.06
N ILE A 674 -34.65 25.21 -32.07
CA ILE A 674 -33.61 26.18 -32.40
C ILE A 674 -34.01 27.48 -31.70
N SER A 675 -33.15 28.02 -30.83
CA SER A 675 -33.13 29.47 -30.59
C SER A 675 -31.79 29.93 -30.01
N GLN A 676 -31.29 31.00 -30.63
CA GLN A 676 -30.12 31.80 -30.33
C GLN A 676 -30.20 32.49 -28.95
N SER A 677 -29.05 32.66 -28.29
CA SER A 677 -28.56 33.93 -27.68
C SER A 677 -27.20 33.66 -27.01
N SER A 678 -26.10 34.14 -27.59
CA SER A 678 -25.37 35.38 -27.27
C SER A 678 -24.47 35.32 -26.02
N SER A 679 -23.16 35.16 -26.29
CA SER A 679 -22.04 35.98 -25.79
C SER A 679 -21.91 36.27 -24.29
N TRP A 680 -20.89 35.72 -23.64
CA TRP A 680 -20.04 36.42 -22.67
C TRP A 680 -18.58 35.97 -22.84
N MET A 681 -17.68 36.94 -23.05
CA MET A 681 -16.23 36.78 -23.26
C MET A 681 -15.44 36.89 -21.94
N PRO A 682 -14.14 36.51 -21.94
CA PRO A 682 -13.31 36.35 -20.74
C PRO A 682 -12.43 37.57 -20.42
N CYS A 683 -11.99 37.68 -19.16
CA CYS A 683 -11.02 38.64 -18.61
C CYS A 683 -10.25 37.91 -17.49
N CYS A 684 -8.93 38.00 -17.26
CA CYS A 684 -7.86 38.87 -17.74
C CYS A 684 -6.50 38.15 -17.58
N ILE A 685 -5.55 38.47 -18.46
CA ILE A 685 -4.09 38.28 -18.28
C ILE A 685 -3.50 39.68 -18.03
N PRO A 686 -2.53 39.87 -17.12
CA PRO A 686 -1.68 41.06 -17.17
C PRO A 686 -0.43 40.78 -18.02
N ARG A 687 -0.30 41.55 -19.11
CA ARG A 687 0.98 41.85 -19.76
C ARG A 687 1.71 42.92 -18.93
N LEU A 688 3.00 42.73 -18.70
CA LEU A 688 3.95 43.82 -18.57
C LEU A 688 5.05 43.62 -19.62
N GLY A 689 5.21 44.64 -20.48
CA GLY A 689 6.23 44.70 -21.50
C GLY A 689 7.49 45.42 -20.99
N GLY A 690 8.61 45.12 -21.64
CA GLY A 690 9.84 45.88 -21.57
C GLY A 690 10.72 45.46 -22.75
N ALA A 691 11.00 46.42 -23.64
CA ALA A 691 11.63 46.18 -24.93
C ALA A 691 13.16 46.37 -24.90
N SER A 692 13.84 45.67 -25.83
CA SER A 692 14.98 46.13 -26.65
C SER A 692 16.36 46.34 -25.98
N SER A 693 17.35 45.47 -26.28
CA SER A 693 18.28 45.58 -27.44
C SER A 693 19.58 44.76 -27.26
N ARG A 694 20.05 44.15 -28.39
CA ARG A 694 21.44 43.85 -28.85
C ARG A 694 22.42 43.12 -27.88
N SER A 695 23.36 42.26 -28.26
CA SER A 695 23.83 41.59 -29.49
C SER A 695 24.80 40.47 -29.03
N THR A 696 24.98 39.43 -29.86
CA THR A 696 26.18 38.57 -30.07
C THR A 696 27.12 38.27 -28.88
N ASP A 697 27.42 37.02 -28.53
CA ASP A 697 28.45 36.27 -29.25
C ASP A 697 28.31 34.74 -29.14
N HIS A 698 28.65 34.09 -30.25
CA HIS A 698 28.96 32.68 -30.43
C HIS A 698 30.33 32.35 -29.85
N ILE A 699 30.47 31.20 -29.16
CA ILE A 699 31.70 30.39 -29.22
C ILE A 699 31.32 28.92 -29.40
N GLU A 700 31.89 28.37 -30.46
CA GLU A 700 31.86 27.02 -31.04
C GLU A 700 33.13 26.29 -30.50
N VAL A 701 33.23 24.99 -30.22
CA VAL A 701 33.53 23.87 -31.15
C VAL A 701 33.99 22.66 -30.28
N ASN A 702 33.35 21.50 -30.41
CA ASN A 702 33.84 20.12 -30.71
C ASN A 702 35.16 19.54 -30.12
N PRO A 703 35.45 18.21 -30.27
CA PRO A 703 34.79 17.19 -31.11
C PRO A 703 34.06 16.05 -30.39
#